data_AF-A0A8D2BDB6-F1
#
_entry.id   AF-A0A8D2BDB6-F1
#
_cell.length_a   1.000
_cell.length_b   1.000
_cell.length_c   1.000
_cell.angle_alpha   90.00
_cell.angle_beta   90.00
_cell.angle_gamma   90.00
#
_symmetry.space_group_name_H-M   'P 1'
#
loop_
_entity.id
_entity.type
_entity.pdbx_description
1 polymer ?
#
loop_
_entity_poly.entity_id
_entity_poly.type
_entity_poly.pdbx_seq_one_letter_code
_entity_poly.pdbx_strand_id
1 'polypeptide(L)'
;MASVHESLYFNPMMTNGVVHANVFGIKDWVTPYKIAVLVLLNEMGRTGEGAVSLLERRKLNQLLLPLLQGPDITLSKLYKLIEESCPQLANSVQIRIKLMAEGELKDMEQFFDDLSDSFSGTEPEVHKTSVVGLFLRHMILAYSKLSFSQVFKLYTALQQYFQNGEKKTVEDTDMELTSREEGERKMEKEELDVSVREEEVSCSGPLSQKQAEFFLSQQASLLKNDETKALTPASLQKELNNLLKFNPDFAEAHYLSYLNNLRVQDVFSSTHSLLHYFDRLILTGAESKSNGEEGYGRSLRYAALNLAALHCRFGHYQQAELALQEAIRIAQESNDHVCLQHCLSWLYVLGQKRSDSYVLLEHSVKKAVHFGLPYLASLGIQSLVQQRAFAGKTANKLMDALKDSDLLHWKHSLSELIDISIAQKTAIWRLYGRSTMALQQAQMLLSMNSLESVNSGVQQNNTESFAVALCHLAELHAEQGCFAAAAEVLKHLKERFPPNTQHAQLWMLCDQKIQFDRAMNDGKYHLADSLVTGITALNGIEGVYRKAVVLQAQNQMSEAHKLLQKLLTYCQKLKNTEMVISVLLSVAELYWRSSSPTIAMPVLLQALALSKEYRLQYLASETVLNLAFAQLILGIPEQALTLLHMAIEPILADGAILDKGRAMFLVAKCQVASAASYDPPKKAEALEAAIENLNEAKNYFAKVDCKERIRDVVYFQARLYHTLGKTQERNRCAMLFRQLHQELPSHGVPLINHL
;
A
#
# COMPACT_ATOMS: atom_id res chain seq x y z
N MET A 1 39.16 1.15 -16.46
CA MET A 1 39.48 1.91 -17.69
C MET A 1 39.00 1.21 -18.97
N ALA A 2 38.91 -0.13 -19.02
CA ALA A 2 38.32 -0.84 -20.17
C ALA A 2 36.80 -0.64 -20.33
N SER A 3 36.01 -0.56 -19.24
CA SER A 3 34.54 -0.37 -19.34
C SER A 3 34.10 1.01 -19.83
N VAL A 4 34.95 2.05 -19.67
CA VAL A 4 34.69 3.38 -20.23
C VAL A 4 34.86 3.37 -21.75
N HIS A 5 35.76 2.54 -22.27
CA HIS A 5 35.98 2.40 -23.71
C HIS A 5 34.87 1.61 -24.41
N GLU A 6 34.26 0.61 -23.78
CA GLU A 6 33.14 -0.15 -24.36
C GLU A 6 31.83 0.65 -24.39
N SER A 7 31.54 1.44 -23.35
CA SER A 7 30.32 2.27 -23.33
C SER A 7 30.27 3.34 -24.43
N LEU A 8 31.42 3.77 -24.96
CA LEU A 8 31.49 4.76 -26.05
C LEU A 8 31.04 4.20 -27.42
N TYR A 9 31.10 2.88 -27.65
CA TYR A 9 30.74 2.28 -28.94
C TYR A 9 29.24 2.00 -29.08
N PHE A 10 28.56 1.69 -27.96
CA PHE A 10 27.15 1.28 -27.96
C PHE A 10 26.18 2.40 -27.55
N ASN A 11 26.67 3.57 -27.15
CA ASN A 11 25.79 4.68 -26.82
C ASN A 11 25.20 5.28 -28.11
N PRO A 12 23.87 5.48 -28.19
CA PRO A 12 23.25 6.23 -29.27
C PRO A 12 23.62 7.70 -29.13
N MET A 13 24.76 8.08 -29.71
CA MET A 13 25.29 9.43 -29.65
C MET A 13 25.29 10.07 -31.03
N MET A 14 25.34 11.39 -31.04
CA MET A 14 25.54 12.11 -32.27
C MET A 14 26.99 11.94 -32.76
N THR A 15 27.19 11.02 -33.70
CA THR A 15 28.51 10.77 -34.33
C THR A 15 28.70 11.68 -35.53
N ASN A 16 29.30 12.84 -35.30
CA ASN A 16 29.64 13.77 -36.36
C ASN A 16 30.95 13.32 -37.05
N GLY A 17 30.86 12.98 -38.35
CA GLY A 17 31.95 12.36 -39.13
C GLY A 17 33.19 13.22 -39.34
N VAL A 18 33.15 14.51 -38.99
CA VAL A 18 34.34 15.39 -39.03
C VAL A 18 35.04 15.53 -37.67
N VAL A 19 34.42 15.03 -36.59
CA VAL A 19 34.97 15.02 -35.23
C VAL A 19 35.08 13.58 -34.74
N HIS A 20 35.92 12.78 -35.41
CA HIS A 20 36.17 11.38 -35.05
C HIS A 20 36.84 11.17 -33.68
N ALA A 21 37.23 12.24 -32.99
CA ALA A 21 37.85 12.18 -31.67
C ALA A 21 37.30 13.30 -30.79
N ASN A 22 36.27 13.01 -30.00
CA ASN A 22 36.08 13.71 -28.74
C ASN A 22 35.50 12.76 -27.69
N VAL A 23 36.37 12.48 -26.72
CA VAL A 23 36.28 11.56 -25.57
C VAL A 23 35.14 11.89 -24.57
N PHE A 24 34.24 12.81 -24.91
CA PHE A 24 33.09 13.18 -24.10
C PHE A 24 31.86 13.34 -25.00
N GLY A 25 31.12 12.26 -25.16
CA GLY A 25 29.82 12.29 -25.82
C GLY A 25 28.81 13.04 -24.95
N ILE A 26 28.07 13.98 -25.56
CA ILE A 26 27.01 14.72 -24.89
C ILE A 26 25.66 14.02 -25.13
N LYS A 27 24.87 13.87 -24.07
CA LYS A 27 23.55 13.26 -24.07
C LYS A 27 22.40 14.26 -24.27
N ASP A 28 22.72 15.55 -24.24
CA ASP A 28 21.78 16.63 -24.43
C ASP A 28 21.57 16.91 -25.94
N TRP A 29 20.33 17.25 -26.30
CA TRP A 29 19.96 17.61 -27.67
C TRP A 29 19.23 18.97 -27.69
N VAL A 30 19.62 19.84 -28.62
CA VAL A 30 19.00 21.16 -28.78
C VAL A 30 17.69 21.00 -29.56
N THR A 31 16.59 21.46 -28.98
CA THR A 31 15.25 21.45 -29.60
C THR A 31 14.72 22.88 -29.77
N PRO A 32 13.77 23.13 -30.67
CA PRO A 32 13.15 24.45 -30.83
C PRO A 32 12.58 25.03 -29.53
N TYR A 33 11.99 24.18 -28.69
CA TYR A 33 11.55 24.57 -27.35
C TYR A 33 12.70 25.08 -26.48
N LYS A 34 13.83 24.36 -26.44
CA LYS A 34 15.01 24.80 -25.68
C LYS A 34 15.58 26.12 -26.20
N ILE A 35 15.54 26.36 -27.51
CA ILE A 35 15.89 27.67 -28.08
C ILE A 35 14.95 28.76 -27.56
N ALA A 36 13.63 28.52 -27.53
CA ALA A 36 12.68 29.49 -26.99
C ALA A 36 12.92 29.79 -25.50
N VAL A 37 13.28 28.78 -24.70
CA VAL A 37 13.68 28.97 -23.30
C VAL A 37 15.01 29.74 -23.18
N LEU A 38 15.98 29.49 -24.06
CA LEU A 38 17.24 30.26 -24.08
C LEU A 38 17.00 31.74 -24.43
N VAL A 39 16.10 32.02 -25.37
CA VAL A 39 15.69 33.40 -25.70
C VAL A 39 15.04 34.05 -24.49
N LEU A 40 14.14 33.34 -23.80
CA LEU A 40 13.53 33.83 -22.56
C LEU A 40 14.61 34.19 -21.52
N LEU A 41 15.58 33.30 -21.29
CA LEU A 41 16.67 33.53 -20.34
C LEU A 41 17.56 34.73 -20.73
N ASN A 42 17.81 34.91 -22.02
CA ASN A 42 18.60 36.03 -22.54
C ASN A 42 17.85 37.37 -22.38
N GLU A 43 16.56 37.42 -22.73
CA GLU A 43 15.75 38.64 -22.57
C GLU A 43 15.48 38.98 -21.10
N MET A 44 15.47 37.98 -20.20
CA MET A 44 15.45 38.20 -18.75
C MET A 44 16.76 38.78 -18.18
N GLY A 45 17.90 38.46 -18.82
CA GLY A 45 19.24 38.89 -18.39
C GLY A 45 19.56 40.36 -18.69
N ARG A 46 18.90 40.93 -19.70
CA ARG A 46 19.16 42.30 -20.17
C ARG A 46 18.85 43.37 -19.13
N THR A 47 19.84 44.23 -18.89
CA THR A 47 19.76 45.39 -18.01
C THR A 47 19.51 46.67 -18.82
N GLY A 48 18.26 46.92 -19.23
CA GLY A 48 17.89 48.09 -20.07
C GLY A 48 16.44 48.55 -19.96
N GLU A 49 16.01 49.47 -20.83
CA GLU A 49 14.61 49.89 -20.96
C GLU A 49 13.72 48.67 -21.31
N GLY A 50 12.80 48.30 -20.41
CA GLY A 50 12.03 47.06 -20.50
C GLY A 50 12.41 46.00 -19.45
N ALA A 51 13.25 46.34 -18.47
CA ALA A 51 13.55 45.49 -17.33
C ALA A 51 12.27 45.11 -16.56
N VAL A 52 12.07 43.81 -16.39
CA VAL A 52 10.95 43.23 -15.63
C VAL A 52 10.92 43.78 -14.20
N SER A 53 9.72 44.10 -13.71
CA SER A 53 9.58 44.52 -12.32
C SER A 53 10.03 43.41 -11.36
N LEU A 54 10.42 43.76 -10.13
CA LEU A 54 10.88 42.75 -9.17
C LEU A 54 9.80 41.70 -8.84
N LEU A 55 8.51 42.09 -8.91
CA LEU A 55 7.38 41.20 -8.69
C LEU A 55 7.23 40.19 -9.84
N GLU A 56 7.33 40.67 -11.07
CA GLU A 56 7.35 39.87 -12.29
C GLU A 56 8.54 38.92 -12.33
N ARG A 57 9.73 39.41 -12.00
CA ARG A 57 10.94 38.59 -11.88
C ARG A 57 10.77 37.48 -10.85
N ARG A 58 10.07 37.73 -9.74
CA ARG A 58 9.76 36.71 -8.73
C ARG A 58 8.82 35.63 -9.29
N LYS A 59 7.77 36.02 -10.04
CA LYS A 59 6.86 35.07 -10.71
C LYS A 59 7.60 34.23 -11.75
N LEU A 60 8.40 34.87 -12.61
CA LEU A 60 9.22 34.18 -13.62
C LEU A 60 10.22 33.22 -12.99
N ASN A 61 10.86 33.59 -11.87
CA ASN A 61 11.79 32.69 -11.18
C ASN A 61 11.12 31.41 -10.65
N GLN A 62 9.83 31.47 -10.27
CA GLN A 62 9.06 30.28 -9.88
C GLN A 62 8.73 29.40 -11.09
N LEU A 63 8.48 30.00 -12.25
CA LEU A 63 8.15 29.31 -13.51
C LEU A 63 9.40 28.72 -14.20
N LEU A 64 10.55 29.38 -14.08
CA LEU A 64 11.79 29.05 -14.76
C LEU A 64 12.31 27.65 -14.41
N LEU A 65 12.29 27.28 -13.12
CA LEU A 65 12.85 25.99 -12.70
C LEU A 65 12.05 24.79 -13.26
N PRO A 66 10.69 24.78 -13.19
CA PRO A 66 9.87 23.81 -13.92
C PRO A 66 10.09 23.84 -15.44
N LEU A 67 10.30 25.01 -16.04
CA LEU A 67 10.50 25.15 -17.48
C LEU A 67 11.84 24.55 -17.95
N LEU A 68 12.91 24.72 -17.16
CA LEU A 68 14.23 24.18 -17.46
C LEU A 68 14.30 22.66 -17.33
N GLN A 69 13.61 22.09 -16.33
CA GLN A 69 13.60 20.65 -16.05
C GLN A 69 12.44 19.90 -16.72
N GLY A 70 11.42 20.63 -17.18
CA GLY A 70 10.20 20.08 -17.73
C GLY A 70 10.35 19.51 -19.14
N PRO A 71 9.31 18.81 -19.62
CA PRO A 71 9.26 18.31 -20.99
C PRO A 71 9.16 19.46 -22.00
N ASP A 72 9.47 19.16 -23.26
CA ASP A 72 9.30 20.11 -24.35
C ASP A 72 7.80 20.41 -24.55
N ILE A 73 7.40 21.68 -24.40
CA ILE A 73 6.03 22.16 -24.62
C ILE A 73 5.90 22.87 -25.97
N THR A 74 4.66 23.04 -26.44
CA THR A 74 4.39 23.82 -27.65
C THR A 74 4.60 25.31 -27.42
N LEU A 75 4.88 26.04 -28.50
CA LEU A 75 5.16 27.47 -28.43
C LEU A 75 3.96 28.27 -27.91
N SER A 76 2.73 27.90 -28.30
CA SER A 76 1.51 28.55 -27.81
C SER A 76 1.31 28.39 -26.30
N LYS A 77 1.59 27.19 -25.77
CA LYS A 77 1.51 26.93 -24.32
C LYS A 77 2.61 27.69 -23.57
N LEU A 78 3.81 27.76 -24.14
CA LEU A 78 4.90 28.55 -23.59
C LEU A 78 4.53 30.03 -23.50
N TYR A 79 3.93 30.60 -24.56
CA TYR A 79 3.47 31.99 -24.52
C TYR A 79 2.37 32.23 -23.48
N LYS A 80 1.36 31.36 -23.38
CA LYS A 80 0.31 31.50 -22.34
C LYS A 80 0.92 31.56 -20.92
N LEU A 81 1.89 30.68 -20.63
CA LEU A 81 2.58 30.65 -19.32
C LEU A 81 3.45 31.90 -19.06
N ILE A 82 4.13 32.41 -20.10
CA ILE A 82 4.94 33.63 -19.97
C ILE A 82 4.05 34.87 -19.88
N GLU A 83 2.97 34.95 -20.64
CA GLU A 83 2.02 36.07 -20.67
C GLU A 83 1.36 36.28 -19.30
N GLU A 84 0.91 35.20 -18.65
CA GLU A 84 0.37 35.22 -17.29
C GLU A 84 1.36 35.79 -16.24
N SER A 85 2.66 35.59 -16.49
CA SER A 85 3.71 36.08 -15.62
C SER A 85 4.12 37.51 -15.96
N CYS A 86 4.41 37.78 -17.25
CA CYS A 86 5.03 38.99 -17.80
C CYS A 86 4.65 39.20 -19.28
N PRO A 87 3.65 40.05 -19.58
CA PRO A 87 3.17 40.28 -20.95
C PRO A 87 4.21 40.99 -21.83
N GLN A 88 5.01 41.90 -21.25
CA GLN A 88 6.06 42.61 -21.99
C GLN A 88 7.16 41.65 -22.47
N LEU A 89 7.53 40.68 -21.62
CA LEU A 89 8.58 39.72 -21.92
C LEU A 89 8.12 38.69 -22.95
N ALA A 90 6.86 38.23 -22.87
CA ALA A 90 6.25 37.36 -23.88
C ALA A 90 6.33 37.98 -25.28
N ASN A 91 5.98 39.26 -25.40
CA ASN A 91 6.10 40.01 -26.65
C ASN A 91 7.56 40.15 -27.14
N SER A 92 8.51 40.43 -26.24
CA SER A 92 9.93 40.52 -26.59
C SER A 92 10.46 39.18 -27.13
N VAL A 93 10.17 38.07 -26.43
CA VAL A 93 10.58 36.71 -26.83
C VAL A 93 9.92 36.31 -28.15
N GLN A 94 8.63 36.64 -28.35
CA GLN A 94 7.91 36.41 -29.60
C GLN A 94 8.56 37.14 -30.78
N ILE A 95 8.89 38.43 -30.62
CA ILE A 95 9.56 39.21 -31.67
C ILE A 95 10.94 38.63 -31.98
N ARG A 96 11.73 38.27 -30.95
CA ARG A 96 13.07 37.71 -31.14
C ARG A 96 13.03 36.35 -31.84
N ILE A 97 12.11 35.47 -31.48
CA ILE A 97 11.91 34.17 -32.15
C ILE A 97 11.43 34.38 -33.59
N LYS A 98 10.50 35.31 -33.83
CA LYS A 98 10.02 35.66 -35.16
C LYS A 98 11.15 36.13 -36.07
N LEU A 99 12.01 37.03 -35.58
CA LEU A 99 13.17 37.53 -36.33
C LEU A 99 14.15 36.41 -36.70
N MET A 100 14.38 35.45 -35.79
CA MET A 100 15.23 34.30 -36.09
C MET A 100 14.57 33.31 -37.07
N ALA A 101 13.27 33.05 -36.91
CA ALA A 101 12.56 32.05 -37.72
C ALA A 101 12.29 32.53 -39.16
N GLU A 102 11.85 33.78 -39.32
CA GLU A 102 11.55 34.38 -40.65
C GLU A 102 12.80 34.95 -41.35
N GLY A 103 13.92 35.07 -40.62
CA GLY A 103 15.20 35.56 -41.14
C GLY A 103 16.01 34.51 -41.90
N GLU A 104 17.32 34.52 -41.72
CA GLU A 104 18.28 33.59 -42.31
C GLU A 104 18.98 32.75 -41.23
N LEU A 105 19.63 31.65 -41.62
CA LEU A 105 20.34 30.76 -40.67
C LEU A 105 21.39 31.50 -39.82
N LYS A 106 22.01 32.53 -40.40
CA LYS A 106 22.99 33.38 -39.72
C LYS A 106 22.42 34.08 -38.48
N ASP A 107 21.12 34.34 -38.44
CA ASP A 107 20.48 35.06 -37.33
C ASP A 107 20.37 34.13 -36.11
N MET A 108 20.18 32.83 -36.34
CA MET A 108 20.25 31.81 -35.29
C MET A 108 21.70 31.59 -34.82
N GLU A 109 22.67 31.56 -35.73
CA GLU A 109 24.10 31.44 -35.38
C GLU A 109 24.55 32.62 -34.52
N GLN A 110 24.25 33.85 -34.97
CA GLN A 110 24.56 35.08 -34.25
C GLN A 110 23.94 35.08 -32.85
N PHE A 111 22.73 34.55 -32.68
CA PHE A 111 22.12 34.42 -31.37
C PHE A 111 22.93 33.50 -30.43
N PHE A 112 23.44 32.37 -30.91
CA PHE A 112 24.27 31.47 -30.10
C PHE A 112 25.66 32.08 -29.79
N ASP A 113 26.22 32.88 -30.71
CA ASP A 113 27.45 33.64 -30.47
C ASP A 113 27.23 34.70 -29.37
N ASP A 114 26.19 35.52 -29.48
CA ASP A 114 25.81 36.53 -28.48
C ASP A 114 25.54 35.89 -27.10
N LEU A 115 24.89 34.72 -27.09
CA LEU A 115 24.59 33.97 -25.86
C LEU A 115 25.85 33.43 -25.19
N SER A 116 26.92 33.17 -25.95
CA SER A 116 28.21 32.77 -25.40
C SER A 116 28.93 33.95 -24.74
N ASP A 117 28.69 35.17 -25.21
CA ASP A 117 29.23 36.41 -24.66
C ASP A 117 28.55 36.84 -23.34
N SER A 118 27.36 36.32 -23.02
CA SER A 118 26.70 36.51 -21.71
C SER A 118 27.53 36.02 -20.51
N PHE A 119 28.58 35.23 -20.74
CA PHE A 119 29.53 34.77 -19.73
C PHE A 119 30.81 35.59 -19.63
N SER A 120 31.03 36.51 -20.57
CA SER A 120 32.30 37.17 -20.87
C SER A 120 32.20 38.67 -20.56
N GLY A 121 32.41 39.06 -19.30
CA GLY A 121 32.36 40.46 -18.87
C GLY A 121 32.81 40.64 -17.41
N THR A 122 33.07 41.89 -16.99
CA THR A 122 33.40 42.24 -15.59
C THR A 122 32.20 42.07 -14.65
N GLU A 123 30.97 42.18 -15.17
CA GLU A 123 29.71 41.83 -14.51
C GLU A 123 28.88 40.93 -15.45
N PRO A 124 29.02 39.59 -15.39
CA PRO A 124 28.24 38.70 -16.23
C PRO A 124 26.78 38.63 -15.76
N GLU A 125 25.82 38.67 -16.69
CA GLU A 125 24.39 38.53 -16.42
C GLU A 125 24.06 37.17 -15.76
N VAL A 126 24.87 36.13 -16.07
CA VAL A 126 24.74 34.77 -15.54
C VAL A 126 26.09 34.17 -15.15
N HIS A 127 26.18 33.64 -13.93
CA HIS A 127 27.38 32.94 -13.46
C HIS A 127 27.47 31.50 -13.99
N LYS A 128 28.67 31.08 -14.39
CA LYS A 128 29.01 29.75 -14.95
C LYS A 128 28.67 28.56 -14.03
N THR A 129 28.55 28.78 -12.73
CA THR A 129 28.25 27.77 -11.69
C THR A 129 26.77 27.68 -11.33
N SER A 130 25.95 28.65 -11.73
CA SER A 130 24.51 28.66 -11.47
C SER A 130 23.79 27.59 -12.32
N VAL A 131 22.58 27.18 -11.93
CA VAL A 131 21.76 26.24 -12.71
C VAL A 131 21.45 26.77 -14.12
N VAL A 132 21.20 28.08 -14.24
CA VAL A 132 20.99 28.76 -15.53
C VAL A 132 22.27 28.74 -16.35
N GLY A 133 23.41 29.07 -15.73
CA GLY A 133 24.71 29.02 -16.39
C GLY A 133 25.10 27.62 -16.85
N LEU A 134 24.79 26.58 -16.07
CA LEU A 134 24.97 25.19 -16.49
C LEU A 134 24.05 24.86 -17.68
N PHE A 135 22.77 25.23 -17.64
CA PHE A 135 21.85 24.99 -18.76
C PHE A 135 22.34 25.64 -20.07
N LEU A 136 22.70 26.93 -20.03
CA LEU A 136 23.27 27.64 -21.20
C LEU A 136 24.55 26.95 -21.70
N ARG A 137 25.48 26.58 -20.80
CA ARG A 137 26.72 25.88 -21.18
C ARG A 137 26.45 24.52 -21.83
N HIS A 138 25.48 23.76 -21.34
CA HIS A 138 25.09 22.48 -21.96
C HIS A 138 24.54 22.72 -23.37
N MET A 139 23.68 23.73 -23.55
CA MET A 139 23.09 24.04 -24.86
C MET A 139 24.12 24.58 -25.86
N ILE A 140 25.01 25.48 -25.45
CA ILE A 140 26.11 26.00 -26.29
C ILE A 140 27.06 24.86 -26.69
N LEU A 141 27.39 23.96 -25.75
CA LEU A 141 28.24 22.80 -26.03
C LEU A 141 27.56 21.80 -26.97
N ALA A 142 26.25 21.59 -26.83
CA ALA A 142 25.49 20.73 -27.73
C ALA A 142 25.38 21.35 -29.14
N TYR A 143 25.14 22.65 -29.24
CA TYR A 143 25.05 23.39 -30.49
C TYR A 143 26.38 23.39 -31.26
N SER A 144 27.49 23.75 -30.60
CA SER A 144 28.82 23.82 -31.22
C SER A 144 29.37 22.48 -31.76
N LYS A 145 28.79 21.35 -31.33
CA LYS A 145 29.13 20.01 -31.83
C LYS A 145 28.33 19.60 -33.07
N LEU A 146 27.29 20.33 -33.43
CA LEU A 146 26.46 20.05 -34.61
C LEU A 146 27.23 20.31 -35.91
N SER A 147 26.99 19.49 -36.92
CA SER A 147 27.44 19.79 -38.29
C SER A 147 26.52 20.81 -38.95
N PHE A 148 26.99 21.49 -39.99
CA PHE A 148 26.18 22.46 -40.74
C PHE A 148 24.82 21.90 -41.21
N SER A 149 24.78 20.65 -41.68
CA SER A 149 23.53 20.00 -42.09
C SER A 149 22.52 19.88 -40.93
N GLN A 150 23.01 19.67 -39.72
CA GLN A 150 22.17 19.53 -38.54
C GLN A 150 21.73 20.87 -37.97
N VAL A 151 22.61 21.86 -38.00
CA VAL A 151 22.27 23.26 -37.70
C VAL A 151 21.15 23.72 -38.65
N PHE A 152 21.23 23.39 -39.94
CA PHE A 152 20.15 23.65 -40.88
C PHE A 152 18.85 22.88 -40.56
N LYS A 153 18.92 21.59 -40.17
CA LYS A 153 17.74 20.84 -39.73
C LYS A 153 17.10 21.45 -38.48
N LEU A 154 17.91 21.86 -37.49
CA LEU A 154 17.44 22.53 -36.29
C LEU A 154 16.73 23.84 -36.64
N TYR A 155 17.27 24.59 -37.59
CA TYR A 155 16.67 25.81 -38.09
C TYR A 155 15.31 25.55 -38.77
N THR A 156 15.22 24.56 -39.67
CA THR A 156 13.92 24.20 -40.27
C THR A 156 12.89 23.73 -39.23
N ALA A 157 13.33 23.03 -38.19
CA ALA A 157 12.47 22.62 -37.08
C ALA A 157 12.01 23.82 -36.24
N LEU A 158 12.88 24.82 -36.04
CA LEU A 158 12.53 26.09 -35.39
C LEU A 158 11.48 26.86 -36.20
N GLN A 159 11.65 26.95 -37.52
CA GLN A 159 10.67 27.56 -38.43
C GLN A 159 9.31 26.87 -38.33
N GLN A 160 9.28 25.54 -38.39
CA GLN A 160 8.04 24.78 -38.27
C GLN A 160 7.40 24.94 -36.89
N TYR A 161 8.20 24.95 -35.82
CA TYR A 161 7.74 25.16 -34.45
C TYR A 161 7.12 26.56 -34.26
N PHE A 162 7.73 27.60 -34.84
CA PHE A 162 7.20 28.96 -34.84
C PHE A 162 5.88 29.05 -35.62
N GLN A 163 5.84 28.53 -36.84
CA GLN A 163 4.64 28.53 -37.69
C GLN A 163 3.44 27.81 -37.04
N ASN A 164 3.69 26.70 -36.32
CA ASN A 164 2.65 25.99 -35.58
C ASN A 164 2.18 26.74 -34.33
N GLY A 165 3.04 27.56 -33.73
CA GLY A 165 2.70 28.46 -32.62
C GLY A 165 1.82 29.62 -33.08
N GLU A 166 2.18 30.25 -34.20
CA GLU A 166 1.49 31.42 -34.76
C GLU A 166 0.11 31.08 -35.33
N LYS A 167 -0.05 29.92 -35.98
CA LYS A 167 -1.35 29.51 -36.51
C LYS A 167 -2.39 29.28 -35.40
N LYS A 168 -1.96 28.80 -34.23
CA LYS A 168 -2.84 28.53 -33.09
C LYS A 168 -3.26 29.79 -32.34
N THR A 169 -2.49 30.88 -32.39
CA THR A 169 -2.89 32.16 -31.78
C THR A 169 -3.92 32.90 -32.62
N VAL A 170 -3.90 32.75 -33.95
CA VAL A 170 -4.90 33.32 -34.87
C VAL A 170 -6.26 32.59 -34.75
N GLU A 171 -6.27 31.27 -34.61
CA GLU A 171 -7.52 30.50 -34.42
C GLU A 171 -8.20 30.76 -33.06
N ASP A 172 -7.43 30.95 -31.97
CA ASP A 172 -7.96 31.31 -30.65
C ASP A 172 -8.53 32.75 -30.63
N THR A 173 -7.92 33.70 -31.36
CA THR A 173 -8.39 35.09 -31.45
C THR A 173 -9.64 35.26 -32.33
N ASP A 174 -9.80 34.43 -33.37
CA ASP A 174 -11.00 34.44 -34.21
C ASP A 174 -12.23 33.81 -33.53
N MET A 175 -12.05 32.86 -32.60
CA MET A 175 -13.16 32.31 -31.80
C MET A 175 -13.63 33.25 -30.67
N GLU A 176 -12.74 34.01 -30.03
CA GLU A 176 -13.11 34.95 -28.95
C GLU A 176 -13.96 36.14 -29.43
N LEU A 177 -13.90 36.49 -30.72
CA LEU A 177 -14.74 37.54 -31.32
C LEU A 177 -16.20 37.11 -31.55
N THR A 178 -16.53 35.82 -31.41
CA THR A 178 -17.89 35.30 -31.67
C THR A 178 -18.69 34.94 -30.42
N SER A 179 -18.09 34.94 -29.23
CA SER A 179 -18.75 34.56 -27.97
C SER A 179 -18.87 35.74 -27.01
N ARG A 180 -19.65 36.76 -27.39
CA ARG A 180 -19.96 37.87 -26.49
C ARG A 180 -21.47 38.12 -26.41
N GLU A 181 -22.20 37.18 -25.83
CA GLU A 181 -23.47 37.45 -25.17
C GLU A 181 -23.85 36.31 -24.19
N GLU A 182 -24.41 36.73 -23.05
CA GLU A 182 -24.98 35.98 -21.94
C GLU A 182 -24.04 35.43 -20.85
N GLY A 183 -24.14 36.06 -19.68
CA GLY A 183 -23.45 35.67 -18.45
C GLY A 183 -24.37 35.03 -17.43
N GLU A 184 -23.81 34.11 -16.66
CA GLU A 184 -24.22 33.85 -15.27
C GLU A 184 -22.97 33.58 -14.43
N ARG A 185 -22.76 34.42 -13.41
CA ARG A 185 -21.70 34.30 -12.42
C ARG A 185 -22.03 33.15 -11.46
N LYS A 186 -21.20 32.10 -11.43
CA LYS A 186 -21.01 31.26 -10.24
C LYS A 186 -19.59 31.44 -9.72
N MET A 187 -19.50 31.95 -8.50
CA MET A 187 -18.26 31.99 -7.72
C MET A 187 -17.91 30.57 -7.27
N GLU A 188 -16.80 30.03 -7.77
CA GLU A 188 -16.09 28.93 -7.10
C GLU A 188 -14.64 29.38 -6.87
N LYS A 189 -14.16 29.08 -5.65
CA LYS A 189 -12.82 29.41 -5.16
C LYS A 189 -11.77 28.63 -5.96
N GLU A 190 -10.95 29.34 -6.72
CA GLU A 190 -9.71 28.80 -7.27
C GLU A 190 -8.65 28.75 -6.16
N GLU A 191 -8.47 27.57 -5.57
CA GLU A 191 -7.21 27.20 -4.94
C GLU A 191 -6.23 26.83 -6.06
N LEU A 192 -5.07 27.50 -6.09
CA LEU A 192 -3.99 27.26 -7.03
C LEU A 192 -3.48 25.82 -6.91
N ASP A 193 -3.88 24.96 -7.83
CA ASP A 193 -3.28 23.64 -8.01
C ASP A 193 -2.81 23.54 -9.47
N VAL A 194 -1.52 23.81 -9.70
CA VAL A 194 -0.85 23.62 -11.01
C VAL A 194 -0.62 22.11 -11.18
N SER A 195 -1.70 21.37 -11.36
CA SER A 195 -1.66 20.01 -11.87
C SER A 195 -2.00 20.04 -13.36
N VAL A 196 -1.03 19.64 -14.18
CA VAL A 196 -1.24 19.41 -15.61
C VAL A 196 -2.29 18.30 -15.73
N ARG A 197 -3.55 18.67 -16.04
CA ARG A 197 -4.66 17.74 -16.24
C ARG A 197 -4.33 16.72 -17.34
N GLU A 198 -4.85 15.51 -17.15
CA GLU A 198 -4.49 14.23 -17.78
C GLU A 198 -4.82 14.06 -19.27
N GLU A 199 -5.29 15.10 -19.96
CA GLU A 199 -5.66 15.00 -21.38
C GLU A 199 -4.59 15.71 -22.23
N GLU A 200 -3.87 14.92 -23.05
CA GLU A 200 -2.84 15.34 -24.02
C GLU A 200 -1.38 15.50 -23.54
N VAL A 201 -0.89 14.63 -22.66
CA VAL A 201 0.55 14.30 -22.64
C VAL A 201 0.88 13.32 -23.77
N SER A 202 0.45 13.61 -25.00
CA SER A 202 0.97 12.94 -26.19
C SER A 202 2.26 13.64 -26.58
N CYS A 203 3.40 13.16 -26.07
CA CYS A 203 4.71 13.65 -26.49
C CYS A 203 4.96 13.22 -27.95
N SER A 204 4.59 14.07 -28.90
CA SER A 204 4.80 13.81 -30.34
C SER A 204 6.24 14.09 -30.82
N GLY A 205 7.15 14.40 -29.90
CA GLY A 205 8.56 14.70 -30.19
C GLY A 205 9.52 13.81 -29.40
N PRO A 206 10.78 13.66 -29.84
CA PRO A 206 11.79 12.88 -29.11
C PRO A 206 12.07 13.54 -27.76
N LEU A 207 11.68 12.86 -26.67
CA LEU A 207 12.05 13.26 -25.31
C LEU A 207 13.57 13.32 -25.19
N SER A 208 14.12 14.40 -24.62
CA SER A 208 15.56 14.43 -24.33
C SER A 208 15.92 13.38 -23.26
N GLN A 209 17.17 12.92 -23.25
CA GLN A 209 17.59 11.88 -22.31
C GLN A 209 17.33 12.25 -20.84
N LYS A 210 17.65 13.48 -20.42
CA LYS A 210 17.39 13.94 -19.04
C LYS A 210 15.90 14.00 -18.71
N GLN A 211 15.06 14.41 -19.65
CA GLN A 211 13.60 14.41 -19.48
C GLN A 211 13.06 12.97 -19.40
N ALA A 212 13.61 12.05 -20.18
CA ALA A 212 13.28 10.64 -20.13
C ALA A 212 13.69 10.01 -18.79
N GLU A 213 14.91 10.26 -18.32
CA GLU A 213 15.39 9.84 -16.99
C GLU A 213 14.49 10.40 -15.87
N PHE A 214 14.15 11.69 -15.93
CA PHE A 214 13.23 12.31 -14.99
C PHE A 214 11.84 11.66 -15.02
N PHE A 215 11.26 11.48 -16.21
CA PHE A 215 9.97 10.82 -16.39
C PHE A 215 9.98 9.39 -15.83
N LEU A 216 11.00 8.58 -16.15
CA LEU A 216 11.12 7.22 -15.63
C LEU A 216 11.29 7.22 -14.11
N SER A 217 12.07 8.16 -13.55
CA SER A 217 12.27 8.27 -12.10
C SER A 217 10.96 8.61 -11.38
N GLN A 218 10.17 9.53 -11.95
CA GLN A 218 8.88 9.91 -11.41
C GLN A 218 7.89 8.74 -11.50
N GLN A 219 7.81 8.07 -12.65
CA GLN A 219 6.94 6.91 -12.81
C GLN A 219 7.37 5.74 -11.92
N ALA A 220 8.66 5.49 -11.71
CA ALA A 220 9.14 4.46 -10.79
C ALA A 220 8.76 4.78 -9.33
N SER A 221 8.88 6.05 -8.93
CA SER A 221 8.44 6.53 -7.62
C SER A 221 6.93 6.38 -7.45
N LEU A 222 6.14 6.73 -8.47
CA LEU A 222 4.68 6.56 -8.43
C LEU A 222 4.30 5.08 -8.40
N LEU A 223 4.90 4.22 -9.22
CA LEU A 223 4.64 2.77 -9.17
C LEU A 223 5.00 2.14 -7.82
N LYS A 224 6.01 2.68 -7.12
CA LYS A 224 6.38 2.23 -5.77
C LYS A 224 5.39 2.72 -4.70
N ASN A 225 4.99 3.99 -4.78
CA ASN A 225 4.27 4.66 -3.71
C ASN A 225 2.76 4.70 -3.92
N ASP A 226 2.28 4.97 -5.14
CA ASP A 226 0.86 5.08 -5.47
C ASP A 226 0.58 4.73 -6.95
N GLU A 227 0.13 3.48 -7.16
CA GLU A 227 -0.20 2.97 -8.50
C GLU A 227 -1.34 3.74 -9.18
N THR A 228 -2.22 4.40 -8.40
CA THR A 228 -3.40 5.09 -8.94
C THR A 228 -3.04 6.43 -9.59
N LYS A 229 -2.00 7.10 -9.08
CA LYS A 229 -1.47 8.35 -9.65
C LYS A 229 -0.46 8.12 -10.77
N ALA A 230 0.05 6.89 -10.90
CA ALA A 230 0.88 6.51 -12.03
C ALA A 230 0.03 6.42 -13.31
N LEU A 231 0.67 6.53 -14.49
CA LEU A 231 -0.03 6.32 -15.75
C LEU A 231 -0.68 4.93 -15.78
N THR A 232 -1.79 4.79 -16.51
CA THR A 232 -2.42 3.48 -16.72
C THR A 232 -1.45 2.50 -17.39
N PRO A 233 -1.54 1.19 -17.13
CA PRO A 233 -0.57 0.22 -17.66
C PRO A 233 -0.40 0.24 -19.17
N ALA A 234 -1.50 0.40 -19.91
CA ALA A 234 -1.48 0.47 -21.37
C ALA A 234 -0.84 1.76 -21.90
N SER A 235 -1.16 2.91 -21.29
CA SER A 235 -0.58 4.19 -21.69
C SER A 235 0.91 4.25 -21.36
N LEU A 236 1.29 3.79 -20.18
CA LEU A 236 2.69 3.75 -19.76
C LEU A 236 3.52 2.83 -20.68
N GLN A 237 3.00 1.64 -21.01
CA GLN A 237 3.70 0.74 -21.94
C GLN A 237 3.82 1.33 -23.35
N LYS A 238 2.80 2.05 -23.83
CA LYS A 238 2.87 2.77 -25.10
C LYS A 238 3.96 3.83 -25.09
N GLU A 239 4.08 4.59 -24.00
CA GLU A 239 5.10 5.63 -23.87
C GLU A 239 6.51 5.05 -23.76
N LEU A 240 6.67 3.94 -23.03
CA LEU A 240 7.94 3.20 -22.98
C LEU A 240 8.34 2.64 -24.34
N ASN A 241 7.38 2.11 -25.11
CA ASN A 241 7.63 1.61 -26.47
C ASN A 241 8.03 2.76 -27.41
N ASN A 242 7.41 3.93 -27.28
CA ASN A 242 7.81 5.13 -28.03
C ASN A 242 9.24 5.52 -27.67
N LEU A 243 9.57 5.58 -26.38
CA LEU A 243 10.90 5.94 -25.89
C LEU A 243 11.99 4.98 -26.38
N LEU A 244 11.73 3.67 -26.32
CA LEU A 244 12.61 2.62 -26.82
C LEU A 244 12.73 2.62 -28.36
N LYS A 245 11.72 3.09 -29.09
CA LYS A 245 11.80 3.27 -30.55
C LYS A 245 12.78 4.38 -30.93
N PHE A 246 12.87 5.45 -30.12
CA PHE A 246 13.84 6.52 -30.33
C PHE A 246 15.24 6.12 -29.89
N ASN A 247 15.37 5.52 -28.70
CA ASN A 247 16.65 5.10 -28.12
C ASN A 247 16.55 3.67 -27.57
N PRO A 248 16.85 2.64 -28.38
CA PRO A 248 16.77 1.24 -27.95
C PRO A 248 17.73 0.85 -26.82
N ASP A 249 18.83 1.59 -26.66
CA ASP A 249 19.86 1.29 -25.66
C ASP A 249 19.54 1.88 -24.27
N PHE A 250 18.37 2.51 -24.10
CA PHE A 250 17.95 3.07 -22.83
C PHE A 250 17.39 1.97 -21.89
N ALA A 251 18.30 1.31 -21.17
CA ALA A 251 18.01 0.13 -20.37
C ALA A 251 16.92 0.37 -19.31
N GLU A 252 16.92 1.53 -18.63
CA GLU A 252 15.99 1.85 -17.55
C GLU A 252 14.51 1.79 -17.99
N ALA A 253 14.21 2.03 -19.27
CA ALA A 253 12.86 1.88 -19.80
C ALA A 253 12.37 0.42 -19.76
N HIS A 254 13.26 -0.56 -19.96
CA HIS A 254 12.93 -1.98 -19.80
C HIS A 254 12.65 -2.33 -18.32
N TYR A 255 13.38 -1.73 -17.37
CA TYR A 255 13.10 -1.93 -15.95
C TYR A 255 11.75 -1.35 -15.54
N LEU A 256 11.39 -0.17 -16.04
CA LEU A 256 10.05 0.40 -15.85
C LEU A 256 8.96 -0.46 -16.49
N SER A 257 9.22 -1.04 -17.66
CA SER A 257 8.31 -2.01 -18.28
C SER A 257 8.13 -3.24 -17.40
N TYR A 258 9.21 -3.76 -16.80
CA TYR A 258 9.14 -4.84 -15.81
C TYR A 258 8.26 -4.46 -14.61
N LEU A 259 8.45 -3.29 -13.99
CA LEU A 259 7.63 -2.83 -12.87
C LEU A 259 6.15 -2.65 -13.26
N ASN A 260 5.90 -2.12 -14.46
CA ASN A 260 4.55 -1.97 -15.00
C ASN A 260 3.85 -3.33 -15.23
N ASN A 261 4.57 -4.31 -15.76
CA ASN A 261 4.07 -5.67 -15.98
C ASN A 261 3.89 -6.43 -14.66
N LEU A 262 4.72 -6.12 -13.65
CA LEU A 262 4.61 -6.71 -12.31
C LEU A 262 3.31 -6.30 -11.63
N ARG A 263 2.91 -5.02 -11.70
CA ARG A 263 1.65 -4.55 -11.08
C ARG A 263 0.39 -5.20 -11.66
N VAL A 264 0.41 -5.57 -12.94
CA VAL A 264 -0.70 -6.30 -13.60
C VAL A 264 -0.59 -7.82 -13.48
N GLN A 265 0.38 -8.33 -12.71
CA GLN A 265 0.60 -9.76 -12.45
C GLN A 265 0.87 -10.60 -13.72
N ASP A 266 1.43 -10.00 -14.78
CA ASP A 266 1.77 -10.72 -16.02
C ASP A 266 3.16 -11.38 -15.90
N VAL A 267 3.19 -12.71 -15.87
CA VAL A 267 4.41 -13.50 -15.66
C VAL A 267 5.35 -13.46 -16.88
N PHE A 268 4.82 -13.51 -18.09
CA PHE A 268 5.65 -13.67 -19.30
C PHE A 268 6.31 -12.35 -19.68
N SER A 269 5.53 -11.27 -19.74
CA SER A 269 6.05 -9.95 -20.10
C SER A 269 6.96 -9.38 -19.02
N SER A 270 6.69 -9.61 -17.73
CA SER A 270 7.58 -9.17 -16.65
C SER A 270 8.92 -9.89 -16.70
N THR A 271 8.92 -11.20 -16.95
CA THR A 271 10.15 -12.00 -17.07
C THR A 271 10.95 -11.53 -18.29
N HIS A 272 10.30 -11.37 -19.45
CA HIS A 272 10.95 -10.91 -20.68
C HIS A 272 11.59 -9.52 -20.50
N SER A 273 10.83 -8.55 -19.97
CA SER A 273 11.33 -7.19 -19.73
C SER A 273 12.46 -7.16 -18.68
N LEU A 274 12.40 -8.01 -17.66
CA LEU A 274 13.43 -8.10 -16.62
C LEU A 274 14.76 -8.62 -17.20
N LEU A 275 14.72 -9.72 -17.96
CA LEU A 275 15.92 -10.26 -18.60
C LEU A 275 16.49 -9.24 -19.61
N HIS A 276 15.63 -8.65 -20.45
CA HIS A 276 16.04 -7.60 -21.39
C HIS A 276 16.73 -6.41 -20.71
N TYR A 277 16.24 -5.99 -19.54
CA TYR A 277 16.88 -4.94 -18.76
C TYR A 277 18.29 -5.35 -18.33
N PHE A 278 18.44 -6.51 -17.68
CA PHE A 278 19.73 -6.94 -17.16
C PHE A 278 20.75 -7.29 -18.24
N ASP A 279 20.30 -7.77 -19.40
CA ASP A 279 21.16 -8.04 -20.56
C ASP A 279 21.70 -6.75 -21.20
N ARG A 280 20.96 -5.64 -21.08
CA ARG A 280 21.32 -4.31 -21.62
C ARG A 280 21.96 -3.38 -20.58
N LEU A 281 21.86 -3.70 -19.30
CA LEU A 281 22.31 -2.86 -18.21
C LEU A 281 23.83 -2.85 -18.09
N ILE A 282 24.43 -1.68 -18.32
CA ILE A 282 25.84 -1.42 -18.02
C ILE A 282 25.93 -0.72 -16.67
N LEU A 283 26.17 -1.49 -15.62
CA LEU A 283 26.19 -0.96 -14.25
C LEU A 283 27.60 -0.49 -13.86
N THR A 284 27.83 0.81 -13.92
CA THR A 284 29.06 1.44 -13.41
C THR A 284 28.94 1.74 -11.93
N GLY A 285 29.82 1.19 -11.10
CA GLY A 285 29.86 1.55 -9.69
C GLY A 285 30.99 0.84 -9.00
N ALA A 286 31.64 1.50 -8.05
CA ALA A 286 32.50 0.89 -7.06
C ALA A 286 32.25 1.62 -5.74
N GLU A 287 30.99 1.60 -5.28
CA GLU A 287 30.53 2.42 -4.15
C GLU A 287 31.23 2.09 -2.82
N SER A 288 31.64 0.83 -2.64
CA SER A 288 32.34 0.37 -1.44
C SER A 288 33.14 -0.90 -1.73
N LYS A 289 34.19 -1.15 -0.93
CA LYS A 289 34.99 -2.40 -0.97
C LYS A 289 34.15 -3.65 -0.70
N SER A 290 33.00 -3.51 -0.04
CA SER A 290 32.08 -4.63 0.22
C SER A 290 31.31 -5.12 -1.02
N ASN A 291 31.32 -4.36 -2.12
CA ASN A 291 30.64 -4.72 -3.38
C ASN A 291 31.47 -5.67 -4.27
N GLY A 292 32.56 -6.22 -3.73
CA GLY A 292 33.42 -7.18 -4.42
C GLY A 292 34.10 -6.62 -5.67
N GLU A 293 34.64 -7.54 -6.47
CA GLU A 293 35.26 -7.25 -7.76
C GLU A 293 34.19 -7.14 -8.87
N GLU A 294 34.53 -6.47 -9.97
CA GLU A 294 33.65 -6.32 -11.14
C GLU A 294 33.36 -7.68 -11.82
N GLY A 295 34.37 -8.56 -11.94
CA GLY A 295 34.20 -9.90 -12.50
C GLY A 295 33.59 -9.89 -13.90
N TYR A 296 32.48 -10.62 -14.10
CA TYR A 296 31.67 -10.63 -15.33
C TYR A 296 30.67 -9.47 -15.45
N GLY A 297 30.90 -8.38 -14.72
CA GLY A 297 29.97 -7.26 -14.60
C GLY A 297 29.01 -7.43 -13.42
N ARG A 298 28.64 -6.31 -12.82
CA ARG A 298 27.74 -6.29 -11.64
C ARG A 298 26.29 -6.59 -11.99
N SER A 299 25.85 -6.36 -13.23
CA SER A 299 24.49 -6.64 -13.66
C SER A 299 24.13 -8.13 -13.53
N LEU A 300 25.05 -9.03 -13.87
CA LEU A 300 24.80 -10.47 -13.91
C LEU A 300 24.36 -11.05 -12.54
N ARG A 301 25.04 -10.67 -11.45
CA ARG A 301 24.69 -11.14 -10.10
C ARG A 301 23.33 -10.62 -9.65
N TYR A 302 22.98 -9.38 -10.00
CA TYR A 302 21.68 -8.79 -9.69
C TYR A 302 20.56 -9.33 -10.61
N ALA A 303 20.88 -9.80 -11.81
CA ALA A 303 19.93 -10.41 -12.72
C ALA A 303 19.34 -11.70 -12.14
N ALA A 304 20.20 -12.64 -11.75
CA ALA A 304 19.78 -13.89 -11.13
C ALA A 304 19.00 -13.66 -9.82
N LEU A 305 19.43 -12.68 -9.01
CA LEU A 305 18.76 -12.31 -7.76
C LEU A 305 17.34 -11.76 -8.01
N ASN A 306 17.18 -10.83 -8.95
CA ASN A 306 15.87 -10.26 -9.27
C ASN A 306 14.95 -11.26 -9.97
N LEU A 307 15.51 -12.20 -10.74
CA LEU A 307 14.74 -13.33 -11.28
C LEU A 307 14.22 -14.25 -10.16
N ALA A 308 15.05 -14.54 -9.15
CA ALA A 308 14.61 -15.27 -7.97
C ALA A 308 13.51 -14.52 -7.20
N ALA A 309 13.66 -13.20 -7.05
CA ALA A 309 12.64 -12.33 -6.45
C ALA A 309 11.33 -12.37 -7.26
N LEU A 310 11.39 -12.33 -8.59
CA LEU A 310 10.23 -12.39 -9.48
C LEU A 310 9.47 -13.72 -9.32
N HIS A 311 10.18 -14.85 -9.41
CA HIS A 311 9.59 -16.16 -9.19
C HIS A 311 9.00 -16.31 -7.79
N CYS A 312 9.65 -15.74 -6.77
CA CYS A 312 9.13 -15.75 -5.40
C CYS A 312 7.83 -14.94 -5.27
N ARG A 313 7.73 -13.77 -5.93
CA ARG A 313 6.52 -12.93 -5.92
C ARG A 313 5.31 -13.63 -6.57
N PHE A 314 5.53 -14.42 -7.62
CA PHE A 314 4.48 -15.23 -8.24
C PHE A 314 4.19 -16.57 -7.53
N GLY A 315 4.87 -16.86 -6.42
CA GLY A 315 4.66 -18.11 -5.66
C GLY A 315 5.32 -19.34 -6.29
N HIS A 316 6.20 -19.18 -7.28
CA HIS A 316 6.98 -20.27 -7.88
C HIS A 316 8.21 -20.61 -7.02
N TYR A 317 7.97 -21.06 -5.79
CA TYR A 317 9.02 -21.24 -4.78
C TYR A 317 10.18 -22.16 -5.20
N GLN A 318 9.89 -23.22 -5.97
CA GLN A 318 10.90 -24.15 -6.46
C GLN A 318 11.86 -23.48 -7.47
N GLN A 319 11.30 -22.71 -8.41
CA GLN A 319 12.09 -21.98 -9.41
C GLN A 319 12.87 -20.84 -8.77
N ALA A 320 12.27 -20.17 -7.78
CA ALA A 320 12.96 -19.16 -6.98
C ALA A 320 14.16 -19.74 -6.22
N GLU A 321 14.05 -20.96 -5.66
CA GLU A 321 15.16 -21.62 -4.96
C GLU A 321 16.32 -21.95 -5.92
N LEU A 322 16.03 -22.44 -7.13
CA LEU A 322 17.05 -22.71 -8.15
C LEU A 322 17.74 -21.42 -8.62
N ALA A 323 16.97 -20.38 -8.95
CA ALA A 323 17.50 -19.08 -9.36
C ALA A 323 18.32 -18.41 -8.25
N LEU A 324 17.91 -18.57 -6.98
CA LEU A 324 18.63 -18.01 -5.85
C LEU A 324 19.94 -18.74 -5.55
N GLN A 325 20.00 -20.06 -5.74
CA GLN A 325 21.26 -20.82 -5.66
C GLN A 325 22.28 -20.31 -6.69
N GLU A 326 21.81 -20.02 -7.91
CA GLU A 326 22.64 -19.41 -8.94
C GLU A 326 23.11 -18.01 -8.56
N ALA A 327 22.21 -17.16 -8.07
CA ALA A 327 22.54 -15.81 -7.61
C ALA A 327 23.61 -15.82 -6.51
N ILE A 328 23.52 -16.77 -5.56
CA ILE A 328 24.52 -16.96 -4.51
C ILE A 328 25.87 -17.39 -5.11
N ARG A 329 25.88 -18.33 -6.05
CA ARG A 329 27.09 -18.79 -6.71
C ARG A 329 27.82 -17.65 -7.43
N ILE A 330 27.12 -16.88 -8.27
CA ILE A 330 27.72 -15.75 -9.01
C ILE A 330 28.18 -14.64 -8.05
N ALA A 331 27.43 -14.38 -6.98
CA ALA A 331 27.84 -13.40 -5.96
C ALA A 331 29.07 -13.87 -5.15
N GLN A 332 29.23 -15.18 -4.92
CA GLN A 332 30.43 -15.75 -4.28
C GLN A 332 31.65 -15.68 -5.19
N GLU A 333 31.50 -16.00 -6.49
CA GLU A 333 32.59 -15.91 -7.47
C GLU A 333 33.17 -14.49 -7.56
N SER A 334 32.33 -13.48 -7.36
CA SER A 334 32.72 -12.06 -7.37
C SER A 334 33.04 -11.47 -5.99
N ASN A 335 32.96 -12.26 -4.93
CA ASN A 335 33.16 -11.85 -3.53
C ASN A 335 32.31 -10.63 -3.10
N ASP A 336 31.08 -10.54 -3.58
CA ASP A 336 30.16 -9.43 -3.28
C ASP A 336 29.32 -9.72 -2.04
N HIS A 337 29.70 -9.14 -0.92
CA HIS A 337 28.99 -9.35 0.33
C HIS A 337 27.63 -8.65 0.39
N VAL A 338 27.42 -7.58 -0.38
CA VAL A 338 26.14 -6.84 -0.41
C VAL A 338 25.08 -7.68 -1.15
N CYS A 339 25.41 -8.16 -2.34
CA CYS A 339 24.54 -9.06 -3.09
C CYS A 339 24.24 -10.35 -2.29
N LEU A 340 25.23 -10.89 -1.58
CA LEU A 340 25.02 -12.04 -0.69
C LEU A 340 24.08 -11.74 0.48
N GLN A 341 24.07 -10.51 1.03
CA GLN A 341 23.08 -10.13 2.05
C GLN A 341 21.66 -10.08 1.48
N HIS A 342 21.49 -9.56 0.27
CA HIS A 342 20.19 -9.62 -0.40
C HIS A 342 19.78 -11.07 -0.67
N CYS A 343 20.68 -11.92 -1.15
CA CYS A 343 20.40 -13.35 -1.34
C CYS A 343 19.98 -14.02 -0.03
N LEU A 344 20.66 -13.71 1.08
CA LEU A 344 20.32 -14.24 2.41
C LEU A 344 18.93 -13.78 2.88
N SER A 345 18.52 -12.55 2.57
CA SER A 345 17.17 -12.07 2.86
C SER A 345 16.10 -12.86 2.09
N TRP A 346 16.34 -13.19 0.81
CA TRP A 346 15.45 -14.02 0.02
C TRP A 346 15.47 -15.50 0.45
N LEU A 347 16.61 -16.02 0.89
CA LEU A 347 16.70 -17.36 1.47
C LEU A 347 15.81 -17.47 2.71
N TYR A 348 15.74 -16.42 3.53
CA TYR A 348 14.79 -16.38 4.65
C TYR A 348 13.34 -16.43 4.15
N VAL A 349 12.97 -15.64 3.13
CA VAL A 349 11.61 -15.64 2.58
C VAL A 349 11.20 -17.01 2.04
N LEU A 350 12.07 -17.66 1.25
CA LEU A 350 11.83 -19.02 0.74
C LEU A 350 11.82 -20.06 1.87
N GLY A 351 12.68 -19.86 2.87
CA GLY A 351 12.86 -20.72 4.04
C GLY A 351 11.92 -20.43 5.20
N GLN A 352 10.96 -19.51 5.09
CA GLN A 352 10.15 -19.05 6.23
C GLN A 352 9.35 -20.18 6.89
N LYS A 353 8.99 -21.22 6.12
CA LYS A 353 8.28 -22.43 6.60
C LYS A 353 9.21 -23.47 7.24
N ARG A 354 10.54 -23.29 7.16
CA ARG A 354 11.56 -24.21 7.72
C ARG A 354 11.91 -23.81 9.16
N SER A 355 12.40 -24.78 9.94
CA SER A 355 12.79 -24.61 11.35
C SER A 355 13.94 -23.63 11.56
N ASP A 356 14.83 -23.51 10.57
CA ASP A 356 16.13 -22.83 10.71
C ASP A 356 16.04 -21.32 10.42
N SER A 357 14.83 -20.82 10.17
CA SER A 357 14.52 -19.43 9.82
C SER A 357 15.06 -18.41 10.83
N TYR A 358 15.02 -18.72 12.13
CA TYR A 358 15.50 -17.80 13.18
C TYR A 358 17.02 -17.57 13.13
N VAL A 359 17.81 -18.60 12.83
CA VAL A 359 19.28 -18.51 12.75
C VAL A 359 19.69 -17.67 11.55
N LEU A 360 19.00 -17.87 10.41
CA LEU A 360 19.23 -17.11 9.19
C LEU A 360 18.94 -15.62 9.39
N LEU A 361 17.85 -15.29 10.09
CA LEU A 361 17.51 -13.90 10.43
C LEU A 361 18.51 -13.24 11.38
N GLU A 362 18.96 -13.94 12.43
CA GLU A 362 19.96 -13.36 13.31
C GLU A 362 21.29 -13.11 12.59
N HIS A 363 21.70 -14.05 11.73
CA HIS A 363 22.91 -13.89 10.95
C HIS A 363 22.77 -12.76 9.92
N SER A 364 21.63 -12.63 9.25
CA SER A 364 21.39 -11.57 8.27
C SER A 364 21.38 -10.19 8.92
N VAL A 365 20.72 -10.01 10.07
CA VAL A 365 20.72 -8.74 10.80
C VAL A 365 22.14 -8.38 11.27
N LYS A 366 22.87 -9.32 11.88
CA LYS A 366 24.25 -9.08 12.33
C LYS A 366 25.18 -8.67 11.18
N LYS A 367 25.08 -9.35 10.03
CA LYS A 367 25.89 -9.05 8.85
C LYS A 367 25.46 -7.77 8.14
N ALA A 368 24.17 -7.48 8.05
CA ALA A 368 23.66 -6.24 7.45
C ALA A 368 24.12 -5.01 8.26
N VAL A 369 24.10 -5.07 9.59
CA VAL A 369 24.67 -4.00 10.44
C VAL A 369 26.18 -3.86 10.22
N HIS A 370 26.91 -4.97 10.12
CA HIS A 370 28.36 -4.97 9.87
C HIS A 370 28.74 -4.33 8.53
N PHE A 371 27.98 -4.60 7.47
CA PHE A 371 28.23 -4.04 6.14
C PHE A 371 27.61 -2.66 5.92
N GLY A 372 26.99 -2.06 6.95
CA GLY A 372 26.38 -0.74 6.85
C GLY A 372 25.14 -0.69 5.93
N LEU A 373 24.34 -1.75 5.90
CA LEU A 373 23.13 -1.87 5.09
C LEU A 373 21.87 -1.66 5.97
N PRO A 374 21.44 -0.41 6.21
CA PRO A 374 20.38 -0.11 7.18
C PRO A 374 19.02 -0.68 6.77
N TYR A 375 18.71 -0.70 5.46
CA TYR A 375 17.45 -1.24 4.95
C TYR A 375 17.31 -2.74 5.24
N LEU A 376 18.32 -3.55 4.89
CA LEU A 376 18.29 -4.99 5.13
C LEU A 376 18.32 -5.35 6.61
N ALA A 377 19.08 -4.60 7.42
CA ALA A 377 19.09 -4.79 8.87
C ALA A 377 17.70 -4.55 9.46
N SER A 378 17.05 -3.45 9.08
CA SER A 378 15.69 -3.10 9.50
C SER A 378 14.68 -4.15 9.08
N LEU A 379 14.70 -4.56 7.80
CA LEU A 379 13.79 -5.58 7.26
C LEU A 379 13.98 -6.94 7.95
N GLY A 380 15.23 -7.30 8.27
CA GLY A 380 15.56 -8.47 9.09
C GLY A 380 15.00 -8.38 10.50
N ILE A 381 15.04 -7.20 11.14
CA ILE A 381 14.44 -7.00 12.47
C ILE A 381 12.90 -7.08 12.39
N GLN A 382 12.27 -6.47 11.39
CA GLN A 382 10.81 -6.54 11.19
C GLN A 382 10.34 -7.99 11.05
N SER A 383 10.97 -8.75 10.16
CA SER A 383 10.66 -10.18 9.96
C SER A 383 10.94 -11.03 11.21
N LEU A 384 12.01 -10.74 11.95
CA LEU A 384 12.32 -11.40 13.22
C LEU A 384 11.26 -11.13 14.29
N VAL A 385 10.78 -9.90 14.39
CA VAL A 385 9.68 -9.56 15.31
C VAL A 385 8.39 -10.26 14.89
N GLN A 386 8.10 -10.35 13.59
CA GLN A 386 6.93 -11.06 13.07
C GLN A 386 6.93 -12.53 13.50
N GLN A 387 8.05 -13.22 13.30
CA GLN A 387 8.20 -14.61 13.69
C GLN A 387 8.14 -14.79 15.20
N ARG A 388 8.73 -13.88 15.99
CA ARG A 388 8.66 -13.89 17.45
C ARG A 388 7.24 -13.66 17.97
N ALA A 389 6.42 -12.88 17.26
CA ALA A 389 5.01 -12.72 17.57
C ALA A 389 4.24 -14.04 17.35
N PHE A 390 4.47 -14.72 16.22
CA PHE A 390 3.91 -16.06 15.99
C PHE A 390 4.41 -17.12 16.97
N ALA A 391 5.55 -16.91 17.62
CA ALA A 391 6.06 -17.77 18.68
C ALA A 391 5.55 -17.42 20.09
N GLY A 392 4.59 -16.50 20.24
CA GLY A 392 3.97 -16.17 21.53
C GLY A 392 4.86 -15.39 22.50
N LYS A 393 5.85 -14.64 22.01
CA LYS A 393 6.72 -13.82 22.88
C LYS A 393 5.96 -12.63 23.48
N THR A 394 6.43 -12.11 24.62
CA THR A 394 5.75 -11.02 25.33
C THR A 394 5.68 -9.73 24.51
N ALA A 395 4.51 -9.07 24.49
CA ALA A 395 4.26 -7.88 23.68
C ALA A 395 5.25 -6.74 23.93
N ASN A 396 5.56 -6.43 25.20
CA ASN A 396 6.51 -5.35 25.53
C ASN A 396 7.90 -5.60 24.91
N LYS A 397 8.44 -6.81 25.00
CA LYS A 397 9.72 -7.19 24.39
C LYS A 397 9.72 -7.06 22.86
N LEU A 398 8.58 -7.33 22.22
CA LEU A 398 8.42 -7.12 20.77
C LEU A 398 8.44 -5.63 20.44
N MET A 399 7.75 -4.81 21.22
CA MET A 399 7.73 -3.36 21.04
C MET A 399 9.10 -2.75 21.30
N ASP A 400 9.83 -3.19 22.33
CA ASP A 400 11.20 -2.74 22.60
C ASP A 400 12.14 -3.07 21.42
N ALA A 401 12.06 -4.28 20.87
CA ALA A 401 12.83 -4.65 19.68
C ALA A 401 12.46 -3.81 18.43
N LEU A 402 11.18 -3.43 18.29
CA LEU A 402 10.74 -2.53 17.23
C LEU A 402 11.16 -1.08 17.46
N LYS A 403 11.33 -0.63 18.72
CA LYS A 403 11.78 0.74 19.03
C LYS A 403 13.20 0.99 18.55
N ASP A 404 14.08 0.03 18.77
CA ASP A 404 15.44 0.10 18.24
C ASP A 404 15.40 0.16 16.71
N SER A 405 14.49 -0.60 16.07
CA SER A 405 14.24 -0.57 14.62
C SER A 405 13.76 0.78 14.11
N ASP A 406 12.76 1.37 14.78
CA ASP A 406 12.19 2.65 14.40
C ASP A 406 13.25 3.76 14.45
N LEU A 407 14.18 3.70 15.41
CA LEU A 407 15.26 4.68 15.52
C LEU A 407 16.12 4.70 14.24
N LEU A 408 16.49 3.54 13.68
CA LEU A 408 17.22 3.51 12.43
C LEU A 408 16.35 3.87 11.21
N HIS A 409 15.05 3.59 11.25
CA HIS A 409 14.15 4.01 10.18
C HIS A 409 14.13 5.54 10.03
N TRP A 410 13.96 6.27 11.15
CA TRP A 410 13.95 7.72 11.14
C TRP A 410 15.34 8.31 10.89
N LYS A 411 16.40 7.70 11.44
CA LYS A 411 17.78 8.16 11.22
C LYS A 411 18.20 8.11 9.75
N HIS A 412 17.76 7.09 9.02
CA HIS A 412 18.10 6.89 7.60
C HIS A 412 16.97 7.32 6.65
N SER A 413 15.90 7.94 7.15
CA SER A 413 14.73 8.38 6.37
C SER A 413 14.09 7.28 5.50
N LEU A 414 14.04 6.04 6.02
CA LEU A 414 13.53 4.86 5.31
C LEU A 414 11.99 4.81 5.36
N SER A 415 11.34 5.67 4.57
CA SER A 415 9.88 5.89 4.55
C SER A 415 9.05 4.59 4.50
N GLU A 416 9.34 3.69 3.56
CA GLU A 416 8.57 2.45 3.38
C GLU A 416 8.59 1.51 4.60
N LEU A 417 9.72 1.45 5.32
CA LEU A 417 9.86 0.60 6.49
C LEU A 417 9.19 1.19 7.74
N ILE A 418 8.98 2.51 7.76
CA ILE A 418 8.15 3.16 8.78
C ILE A 418 6.70 2.71 8.60
N ASP A 419 6.18 2.80 7.37
CA ASP A 419 4.83 2.36 7.03
C ASP A 419 4.63 0.87 7.39
N ILE A 420 5.58 0.01 6.99
CA ILE A 420 5.55 -1.43 7.28
C ILE A 420 5.62 -1.70 8.80
N SER A 421 6.49 -1.02 9.54
CA SER A 421 6.61 -1.17 11.01
C SER A 421 5.30 -0.85 11.72
N ILE A 422 4.63 0.25 11.33
CA ILE A 422 3.37 0.65 11.96
C ILE A 422 2.24 -0.31 11.58
N ALA A 423 2.15 -0.71 10.31
CA ALA A 423 1.21 -1.74 9.84
C ALA A 423 1.43 -3.08 10.57
N GLN A 424 2.68 -3.45 10.82
CA GLN A 424 3.03 -4.65 11.56
C GLN A 424 2.66 -4.54 13.05
N LYS A 425 2.83 -3.37 13.68
CA LYS A 425 2.37 -3.16 15.06
C LYS A 425 0.86 -3.29 15.20
N THR A 426 0.07 -2.72 14.27
CA THR A 426 -1.39 -2.90 14.30
C THR A 426 -1.78 -4.38 14.15
N ALA A 427 -1.11 -5.11 13.25
CA ALA A 427 -1.32 -6.54 13.07
C ALA A 427 -0.97 -7.36 14.34
N ILE A 428 0.17 -7.09 14.98
CA ILE A 428 0.58 -7.78 16.22
C ILE A 428 -0.39 -7.49 17.36
N TRP A 429 -0.83 -6.23 17.52
CA TRP A 429 -1.79 -5.88 18.55
C TRP A 429 -3.14 -6.55 18.34
N ARG A 430 -3.62 -6.62 17.09
CA ARG A 430 -4.84 -7.35 16.74
C ARG A 430 -4.69 -8.85 17.00
N LEU A 431 -3.57 -9.46 16.61
CA LEU A 431 -3.26 -10.87 16.86
C LEU A 431 -3.26 -11.20 18.37
N TYR A 432 -2.70 -10.32 19.20
CA TYR A 432 -2.68 -10.47 20.65
C TYR A 432 -3.97 -10.02 21.34
N GLY A 433 -5.00 -9.66 20.57
CA GLY A 433 -6.33 -9.27 21.03
C GLY A 433 -6.40 -7.95 21.79
N ARG A 434 -5.51 -7.00 21.48
CA ARG A 434 -5.53 -5.62 21.98
C ARG A 434 -6.07 -4.68 20.90
N SER A 435 -7.39 -4.67 20.72
CA SER A 435 -8.06 -3.90 19.65
C SER A 435 -7.76 -2.41 19.71
N THR A 436 -7.82 -1.81 20.91
CA THR A 436 -7.62 -0.36 21.08
C THR A 436 -6.23 0.09 20.63
N MET A 437 -5.19 -0.70 20.94
CA MET A 437 -3.82 -0.41 20.50
C MET A 437 -3.67 -0.58 18.98
N ALA A 438 -4.33 -1.59 18.39
CA ALA A 438 -4.36 -1.77 16.95
C ALA A 438 -5.01 -0.59 16.22
N LEU A 439 -6.12 -0.07 16.76
CA LEU A 439 -6.78 1.15 16.28
C LEU A 439 -5.83 2.35 16.33
N GLN A 440 -5.16 2.57 17.46
CA GLN A 440 -4.21 3.68 17.62
C GLN A 440 -3.10 3.63 16.56
N GLN A 441 -2.51 2.45 16.31
CA GLN A 441 -1.45 2.31 15.31
C GLN A 441 -1.98 2.53 13.88
N ALA A 442 -3.18 2.04 13.56
CA ALA A 442 -3.81 2.30 12.27
C ALA A 442 -4.08 3.80 12.07
N GLN A 443 -4.57 4.50 13.10
CA GLN A 443 -4.76 5.95 13.06
C GLN A 443 -3.43 6.71 12.88
N MET A 444 -2.38 6.29 13.58
CA MET A 444 -1.05 6.89 13.43
C MET A 444 -0.54 6.78 11.99
N LEU A 445 -0.66 5.61 11.36
CA LEU A 445 -0.27 5.42 9.96
C LEU A 445 -1.12 6.29 9.01
N LEU A 446 -2.44 6.27 9.19
CA LEU A 446 -3.38 6.99 8.32
C LEU A 446 -3.31 8.52 8.48
N SER A 447 -2.79 9.01 9.60
CA SER A 447 -2.51 10.43 9.82
C SER A 447 -1.16 10.87 9.27
N MET A 448 -0.27 9.93 8.91
CA MET A 448 1.09 10.25 8.48
C MET A 448 1.12 10.63 7.01
N ASN A 449 1.78 11.75 6.70
CA ASN A 449 2.05 12.21 5.34
C ASN A 449 3.36 11.62 4.81
N SER A 450 3.53 11.66 3.49
CA SER A 450 4.77 11.24 2.82
C SER A 450 5.97 12.07 3.29
N LEU A 451 7.07 11.40 3.63
CA LEU A 451 8.29 12.06 4.14
C LEU A 451 9.11 12.74 3.03
N GLU A 452 9.03 12.23 1.80
CA GLU A 452 9.69 12.80 0.63
C GLU A 452 8.65 13.07 -0.45
N SER A 453 8.21 14.32 -0.58
CA SER A 453 7.38 14.76 -1.70
C SER A 453 8.26 15.44 -2.75
N VAL A 454 9.01 14.64 -3.52
CA VAL A 454 9.69 15.16 -4.71
C VAL A 454 8.61 15.44 -5.77
N ASN A 455 8.14 16.68 -5.80
CA ASN A 455 7.38 17.34 -6.89
C ASN A 455 6.09 16.67 -7.39
N SER A 456 5.54 15.66 -6.71
CA SER A 456 4.48 14.81 -7.29
C SER A 456 3.08 14.94 -6.67
N GLY A 457 2.80 15.94 -5.82
CA GLY A 457 1.45 16.12 -5.24
C GLY A 457 0.94 14.91 -4.44
N VAL A 458 1.81 13.96 -4.07
CA VAL A 458 1.46 12.80 -3.25
C VAL A 458 1.60 13.21 -1.79
N GLN A 459 0.47 13.54 -1.17
CA GLN A 459 0.41 13.92 0.24
C GLN A 459 0.58 12.73 1.19
N GLN A 460 0.18 11.53 0.74
CA GLN A 460 0.27 10.28 1.50
C GLN A 460 0.56 9.12 0.55
N ASN A 461 1.41 8.19 0.96
CA ASN A 461 1.72 6.98 0.21
C ASN A 461 0.49 6.06 0.14
N ASN A 462 0.45 5.19 -0.85
CA ASN A 462 -0.64 4.25 -1.11
C ASN A 462 -0.11 2.81 -1.28
N THR A 463 0.63 2.35 -0.28
CA THR A 463 1.25 1.02 -0.25
C THR A 463 0.37 -0.03 0.45
N GLU A 464 0.76 -1.32 0.36
CA GLU A 464 0.09 -2.43 1.05
C GLU A 464 -0.13 -2.17 2.56
N SER A 465 0.82 -1.51 3.22
CA SER A 465 0.74 -1.15 4.64
C SER A 465 -0.53 -0.36 4.97
N PHE A 466 -0.92 0.58 4.10
CA PHE A 466 -2.15 1.37 4.24
C PHE A 466 -3.39 0.51 4.00
N ALA A 467 -3.36 -0.38 3.00
CA ALA A 467 -4.45 -1.31 2.72
C ALA A 467 -4.73 -2.21 3.93
N VAL A 468 -3.70 -2.83 4.51
CA VAL A 468 -3.84 -3.71 5.68
C VAL A 468 -4.30 -2.96 6.93
N ALA A 469 -3.78 -1.75 7.17
CA ALA A 469 -4.20 -0.94 8.31
C ALA A 469 -5.68 -0.50 8.20
N LEU A 470 -6.12 -0.09 7.00
CA LEU A 470 -7.53 0.22 6.74
C LEU A 470 -8.43 -1.03 6.83
N CYS A 471 -7.95 -2.19 6.39
CA CYS A 471 -8.66 -3.46 6.54
C CYS A 471 -8.87 -3.80 8.03
N HIS A 472 -7.83 -3.71 8.85
CA HIS A 472 -7.96 -3.88 10.31
C HIS A 472 -8.87 -2.83 10.93
N LEU A 473 -8.80 -1.58 10.48
CA LEU A 473 -9.69 -0.52 10.95
C LEU A 473 -11.17 -0.87 10.65
N ALA A 474 -11.47 -1.35 9.43
CA ALA A 474 -12.82 -1.76 9.05
C ALA A 474 -13.33 -2.95 9.87
N GLU A 475 -12.51 -4.00 10.03
CA GLU A 475 -12.86 -5.16 10.84
C GLU A 475 -13.12 -4.78 12.31
N LEU A 476 -12.27 -3.94 12.91
CA LEU A 476 -12.43 -3.47 14.28
C LEU A 476 -13.68 -2.62 14.47
N HIS A 477 -14.05 -1.77 13.50
CA HIS A 477 -15.31 -1.03 13.54
C HIS A 477 -16.52 -1.96 13.42
N ALA A 478 -16.45 -2.98 12.55
CA ALA A 478 -17.50 -3.98 12.42
C ALA A 478 -17.69 -4.81 13.71
N GLU A 479 -16.60 -5.19 14.36
CA GLU A 479 -16.60 -5.91 15.64
C GLU A 479 -17.27 -5.11 16.78
N GLN A 480 -17.25 -3.79 16.74
CA GLN A 480 -17.95 -2.93 17.72
C GLN A 480 -19.41 -2.62 17.35
N GLY A 481 -19.91 -3.16 16.22
CA GLY A 481 -21.27 -2.91 15.71
C GLY A 481 -21.41 -1.62 14.89
N CYS A 482 -20.32 -0.89 14.64
CA CYS A 482 -20.30 0.34 13.84
C CYS A 482 -20.26 0.03 12.34
N PHE A 483 -21.27 -0.68 11.82
CA PHE A 483 -21.30 -1.14 10.43
C PHE A 483 -21.32 -0.02 9.39
N ALA A 484 -21.91 1.14 9.72
CA ALA A 484 -21.90 2.31 8.83
C ALA A 484 -20.48 2.85 8.63
N ALA A 485 -19.72 3.00 9.72
CA ALA A 485 -18.33 3.44 9.66
C ALA A 485 -17.45 2.41 8.92
N ALA A 486 -17.66 1.11 9.17
CA ALA A 486 -16.97 0.05 8.43
C ALA A 486 -17.25 0.13 6.92
N ALA A 487 -18.49 0.40 6.51
CA ALA A 487 -18.86 0.57 5.11
C ALA A 487 -18.21 1.80 4.47
N GLU A 488 -18.12 2.93 5.17
CA GLU A 488 -17.39 4.12 4.69
C GLU A 488 -15.89 3.86 4.55
N VAL A 489 -15.27 3.15 5.50
CA VAL A 489 -13.86 2.75 5.40
C VAL A 489 -13.63 1.81 4.21
N LEU A 490 -14.53 0.86 3.97
CA LEU A 490 -14.46 -0.04 2.81
C LEU A 490 -14.69 0.70 1.49
N LYS A 491 -15.57 1.70 1.48
CA LYS A 491 -15.77 2.58 0.32
C LYS A 491 -14.50 3.38 0.03
N HIS A 492 -13.86 3.95 1.06
CA HIS A 492 -12.58 4.63 0.93
C HIS A 492 -11.49 3.68 0.42
N LEU A 493 -11.43 2.44 0.92
CA LEU A 493 -10.53 1.40 0.42
C LEU A 493 -10.76 1.09 -1.06
N LYS A 494 -12.00 1.02 -1.51
CA LYS A 494 -12.35 0.77 -2.92
C LYS A 494 -11.98 1.93 -3.84
N GLU A 495 -12.14 3.17 -3.37
CA GLU A 495 -11.71 4.38 -4.10
C GLU A 495 -10.17 4.43 -4.19
N ARG A 496 -9.48 4.06 -3.12
CA ARG A 496 -8.02 4.11 -3.00
C ARG A 496 -7.31 2.93 -3.66
N PHE A 497 -7.94 1.76 -3.68
CA PHE A 497 -7.45 0.53 -4.30
C PHE A 497 -8.52 -0.05 -5.25
N PRO A 498 -8.53 0.40 -6.52
CA PRO A 498 -9.43 -0.11 -7.54
C PRO A 498 -9.35 -1.64 -7.68
N PRO A 499 -10.45 -2.33 -8.07
CA PRO A 499 -10.55 -3.79 -8.02
C PRO A 499 -9.58 -4.55 -8.93
N ASN A 500 -9.00 -3.87 -9.92
CA ASN A 500 -8.00 -4.38 -10.85
C ASN A 500 -6.55 -4.24 -10.34
N THR A 501 -6.33 -3.63 -9.17
CA THR A 501 -5.00 -3.48 -8.55
C THR A 501 -4.59 -4.70 -7.72
N GLN A 502 -3.30 -4.83 -7.43
CA GLN A 502 -2.75 -5.98 -6.71
C GLN A 502 -3.38 -6.18 -5.32
N HIS A 503 -3.59 -5.09 -4.59
CA HIS A 503 -4.01 -5.13 -3.18
C HIS A 503 -5.53 -5.20 -3.00
N ALA A 504 -6.30 -5.23 -4.09
CA ALA A 504 -7.75 -5.26 -4.03
C ALA A 504 -8.29 -6.50 -3.30
N GLN A 505 -7.59 -7.63 -3.44
CA GLN A 505 -7.98 -8.91 -2.83
C GLN A 505 -8.06 -8.83 -1.29
N LEU A 506 -7.24 -7.97 -0.66
CA LEU A 506 -7.20 -7.82 0.80
C LEU A 506 -8.48 -7.17 1.32
N TRP A 507 -8.88 -6.02 0.76
CA TRP A 507 -10.09 -5.34 1.21
C TRP A 507 -11.35 -6.07 0.78
N MET A 508 -11.34 -6.74 -0.39
CA MET A 508 -12.44 -7.60 -0.82
C MET A 508 -12.65 -8.75 0.17
N LEU A 509 -11.57 -9.36 0.67
CA LEU A 509 -11.66 -10.41 1.68
C LEU A 509 -12.28 -9.88 2.98
N CYS A 510 -11.84 -8.71 3.45
CA CYS A 510 -12.39 -8.08 4.66
C CYS A 510 -13.88 -7.71 4.50
N ASP A 511 -14.28 -7.14 3.35
CA ASP A 511 -15.68 -6.85 3.04
C ASP A 511 -16.54 -8.13 3.07
N GLN A 512 -16.08 -9.19 2.41
CA GLN A 512 -16.78 -10.48 2.38
C GLN A 512 -16.90 -11.11 3.77
N LYS A 513 -15.87 -10.99 4.62
CA LYS A 513 -15.93 -11.45 6.03
C LYS A 513 -16.98 -10.68 6.82
N ILE A 514 -17.01 -9.35 6.72
CA ILE A 514 -17.99 -8.50 7.44
C ILE A 514 -19.41 -8.82 6.97
N GLN A 515 -19.63 -8.97 5.66
CA GLN A 515 -20.93 -9.37 5.11
C GLN A 515 -21.34 -10.77 5.55
N PHE A 516 -20.39 -11.71 5.59
CA PHE A 516 -20.63 -13.06 6.09
C PHE A 516 -21.08 -13.07 7.56
N ASP A 517 -20.35 -12.36 8.43
CA ASP A 517 -20.68 -12.31 9.86
C ASP A 517 -22.05 -11.67 10.10
N ARG A 518 -22.42 -10.64 9.32
CA ARG A 518 -23.77 -10.05 9.35
C ARG A 518 -24.84 -11.03 8.86
N ALA A 519 -24.61 -11.72 7.75
CA ALA A 519 -25.55 -12.71 7.22
C ALA A 519 -25.76 -13.87 8.20
N MET A 520 -24.71 -14.29 8.91
CA MET A 520 -24.79 -15.31 9.96
C MET A 520 -25.59 -14.83 11.18
N ASN A 521 -25.40 -13.57 11.61
CA ASN A 521 -26.17 -12.99 12.72
C ASN A 521 -27.66 -12.81 12.40
N ASP A 522 -28.01 -12.59 11.13
CA ASP A 522 -29.38 -12.50 10.62
C ASP A 522 -30.05 -13.87 10.40
N GLY A 523 -29.33 -14.99 10.54
CA GLY A 523 -29.82 -16.33 10.22
C GLY A 523 -29.99 -16.60 8.72
N LYS A 524 -29.43 -15.75 7.84
CA LYS A 524 -29.56 -15.86 6.37
C LYS A 524 -28.49 -16.80 5.80
N TYR A 525 -28.61 -18.10 6.09
CA TYR A 525 -27.58 -19.08 5.75
C TYR A 525 -27.35 -19.29 4.24
N HIS A 526 -28.37 -19.11 3.39
CA HIS A 526 -28.20 -19.21 1.93
C HIS A 526 -27.33 -18.06 1.38
N LEU A 527 -27.49 -16.86 1.92
CA LEU A 527 -26.65 -15.72 1.57
C LEU A 527 -25.21 -15.95 2.05
N ALA A 528 -25.03 -16.39 3.30
CA ALA A 528 -23.72 -16.74 3.84
C ALA A 528 -22.99 -17.79 3.00
N ASP A 529 -23.71 -18.81 2.49
CA ASP A 529 -23.15 -19.83 1.62
C ASP A 529 -22.69 -19.29 0.26
N SER A 530 -23.44 -18.34 -0.32
CA SER A 530 -23.02 -17.67 -1.55
C SER A 530 -21.74 -16.84 -1.36
N LEU A 531 -21.63 -16.11 -0.25
CA LEU A 531 -20.45 -15.29 0.08
C LEU A 531 -19.20 -16.16 0.31
N VAL A 532 -19.38 -17.37 0.86
CA VAL A 532 -18.30 -18.33 1.10
C VAL A 532 -17.55 -18.72 -0.17
N THR A 533 -18.22 -18.72 -1.33
CA THR A 533 -17.59 -19.00 -2.62
C THR A 533 -16.58 -17.92 -2.99
N GLY A 534 -16.93 -16.65 -2.77
CA GLY A 534 -16.04 -15.50 -2.92
C GLY A 534 -14.89 -15.52 -1.93
N ILE A 535 -15.16 -15.82 -0.65
CA ILE A 535 -14.10 -15.96 0.37
C ILE A 535 -13.12 -17.07 -0.01
N THR A 536 -13.61 -18.22 -0.47
CA THR A 536 -12.77 -19.36 -0.88
C THR A 536 -11.90 -19.03 -2.08
N ALA A 537 -12.40 -18.22 -3.02
CA ALA A 537 -11.63 -17.77 -4.18
C ALA A 537 -10.46 -16.85 -3.78
N LEU A 538 -10.65 -16.02 -2.75
CA LEU A 538 -9.60 -15.12 -2.24
C LEU A 538 -8.65 -15.80 -1.25
N ASN A 539 -9.18 -16.65 -0.36
CA ASN A 539 -8.42 -17.39 0.64
C ASN A 539 -9.05 -18.77 0.90
N GLY A 540 -8.37 -19.82 0.43
CA GLY A 540 -8.87 -21.19 0.55
C GLY A 540 -9.02 -21.71 1.99
N ILE A 541 -8.15 -21.29 2.93
CA ILE A 541 -8.24 -21.75 4.33
C ILE A 541 -9.43 -21.11 5.02
N GLU A 542 -9.56 -19.79 4.89
CA GLU A 542 -10.67 -19.03 5.47
C GLU A 542 -12.01 -19.46 4.86
N GLY A 543 -12.06 -19.66 3.54
CA GLY A 543 -13.29 -20.09 2.86
C GLY A 543 -13.80 -21.44 3.34
N VAL A 544 -12.90 -22.43 3.49
CA VAL A 544 -13.26 -23.76 4.01
C VAL A 544 -13.70 -23.69 5.48
N TYR A 545 -13.06 -22.84 6.30
CA TYR A 545 -13.47 -22.58 7.68
C TYR A 545 -14.90 -22.02 7.74
N ARG A 546 -15.18 -20.96 6.98
CA ARG A 546 -16.50 -20.32 6.92
C ARG A 546 -17.57 -21.27 6.37
N LYS A 547 -17.23 -22.11 5.40
CA LYS A 547 -18.13 -23.16 4.89
C LYS A 547 -18.49 -24.15 6.00
N ALA A 548 -17.53 -24.57 6.82
CA ALA A 548 -17.81 -25.47 7.95
C ALA A 548 -18.79 -24.84 8.97
N VAL A 549 -18.62 -23.55 9.28
CA VAL A 549 -19.50 -22.82 10.19
C VAL A 549 -20.93 -22.69 9.62
N VAL A 550 -21.09 -22.42 8.32
CA VAL A 550 -22.41 -22.40 7.65
C VAL A 550 -23.06 -23.77 7.68
N LEU A 551 -22.34 -24.84 7.34
CA LEU A 551 -22.85 -26.22 7.37
C LEU A 551 -23.31 -26.61 8.78
N GLN A 552 -22.57 -26.18 9.81
CA GLN A 552 -22.96 -26.35 11.21
C GLN A 552 -24.26 -25.60 11.54
N ALA A 553 -24.43 -24.37 11.06
CA ALA A 553 -25.67 -23.61 11.24
C ALA A 553 -26.88 -24.22 10.51
N GLN A 554 -26.65 -24.87 9.36
CA GLN A 554 -27.66 -25.60 8.59
C GLN A 554 -27.98 -27.01 9.15
N ASN A 555 -27.42 -27.37 10.31
CA ASN A 555 -27.55 -28.70 10.96
C ASN A 555 -26.93 -29.87 10.17
N GLN A 556 -26.03 -29.62 9.21
CA GLN A 556 -25.30 -30.66 8.47
C GLN A 556 -24.02 -31.08 9.21
N MET A 557 -24.22 -31.68 10.39
CA MET A 557 -23.14 -31.92 11.38
C MET A 557 -22.06 -32.90 10.88
N SER A 558 -22.44 -33.95 10.14
CA SER A 558 -21.50 -34.97 9.66
C SER A 558 -20.51 -34.42 8.64
N GLU A 559 -21.00 -33.58 7.72
CA GLU A 559 -20.18 -32.96 6.68
C GLU A 559 -19.27 -31.88 7.27
N ALA A 560 -19.82 -31.03 8.15
CA ALA A 560 -19.06 -30.04 8.89
C ALA A 560 -17.90 -30.69 9.67
N HIS A 561 -18.15 -31.82 10.35
CA HIS A 561 -17.12 -32.54 11.09
C HIS A 561 -15.98 -33.02 10.19
N LYS A 562 -16.31 -33.68 9.07
CA LYS A 562 -15.30 -34.16 8.09
C LYS A 562 -14.47 -33.01 7.52
N LEU A 563 -15.11 -31.86 7.27
CA LEU A 563 -14.45 -30.68 6.74
C LEU A 563 -13.49 -30.07 7.77
N LEU A 564 -13.92 -29.91 9.02
CA LEU A 564 -13.10 -29.41 10.12
C LEU A 564 -11.91 -30.33 10.42
N GLN A 565 -12.07 -31.65 10.38
CA GLN A 565 -10.95 -32.58 10.56
C GLN A 565 -9.88 -32.43 9.46
N LYS A 566 -10.31 -32.34 8.19
CA LYS A 566 -9.39 -32.09 7.07
C LYS A 566 -8.68 -30.76 7.25
N LEU A 567 -9.41 -29.71 7.61
CA LEU A 567 -8.84 -28.38 7.84
C LEU A 567 -7.86 -28.37 9.01
N LEU A 568 -8.17 -29.04 10.11
CA LEU A 568 -7.29 -29.16 11.29
C LEU A 568 -5.94 -29.78 10.91
N THR A 569 -5.97 -30.94 10.23
CA THR A 569 -4.72 -31.60 9.79
C THR A 569 -3.91 -30.75 8.82
N TYR A 570 -4.59 -29.97 7.96
CA TYR A 570 -3.95 -29.06 7.04
C TYR A 570 -3.30 -27.86 7.75
N CYS A 571 -4.02 -27.21 8.67
CA CYS A 571 -3.50 -26.07 9.44
C CYS A 571 -2.35 -26.48 10.38
N GLN A 572 -2.38 -27.69 10.95
CA GLN A 572 -1.27 -28.23 11.74
C GLN A 572 0.00 -28.42 10.90
N LYS A 573 -0.11 -28.88 9.65
CA LYS A 573 1.02 -28.97 8.71
C LYS A 573 1.60 -27.59 8.37
N LEU A 574 0.74 -26.58 8.24
CA LEU A 574 1.13 -25.20 7.97
C LEU A 574 1.64 -24.44 9.20
N LYS A 575 1.50 -25.00 10.40
CA LYS A 575 1.88 -24.37 11.69
C LYS A 575 1.21 -23.01 11.94
N ASN A 576 -0.01 -22.80 11.41
CA ASN A 576 -0.80 -21.62 11.73
C ASN A 576 -1.64 -21.88 13.00
N THR A 577 -1.11 -21.49 14.16
CA THR A 577 -1.73 -21.76 15.47
C THR A 577 -3.10 -21.09 15.63
N GLU A 578 -3.30 -19.88 15.10
CA GLU A 578 -4.55 -19.14 15.20
C GLU A 578 -5.71 -19.90 14.55
N MET A 579 -5.50 -20.37 13.32
CA MET A 579 -6.48 -21.18 12.60
C MET A 579 -6.69 -22.55 13.24
N VAL A 580 -5.63 -23.17 13.78
CA VAL A 580 -5.76 -24.44 14.53
C VAL A 580 -6.70 -24.27 15.72
N ILE A 581 -6.52 -23.21 16.52
CA ILE A 581 -7.35 -22.94 17.69
C ILE A 581 -8.80 -22.61 17.27
N SER A 582 -8.98 -21.81 16.22
CA SER A 582 -10.32 -21.47 15.69
C SER A 582 -11.08 -22.71 15.20
N VAL A 583 -10.38 -23.64 14.53
CA VAL A 583 -10.96 -24.92 14.10
C VAL A 583 -11.28 -25.81 15.31
N LEU A 584 -10.41 -25.87 16.33
CA LEU A 584 -10.70 -26.60 17.56
C LEU A 584 -11.95 -26.06 18.26
N LEU A 585 -12.13 -24.74 18.33
CA LEU A 585 -13.32 -24.10 18.87
C LEU A 585 -14.59 -24.49 18.09
N SER A 586 -14.56 -24.43 16.76
CA SER A 586 -15.69 -24.87 15.93
C SER A 586 -16.02 -26.36 16.11
N VAL A 587 -15.00 -27.23 16.24
CA VAL A 587 -15.20 -28.65 16.54
C VAL A 587 -15.82 -28.83 17.92
N ALA A 588 -15.36 -28.06 18.90
CA ALA A 588 -15.94 -28.01 20.23
C ALA A 588 -17.43 -27.68 20.14
N GLU A 589 -17.80 -26.53 19.55
CA GLU A 589 -19.20 -26.09 19.38
C GLU A 589 -20.07 -27.12 18.66
N LEU A 590 -19.50 -27.84 17.68
CA LEU A 590 -20.17 -28.93 16.98
C LEU A 590 -20.53 -30.07 17.95
N TYR A 591 -19.62 -30.44 18.83
CA TYR A 591 -19.85 -31.47 19.85
C TYR A 591 -20.89 -31.05 20.88
N TRP A 592 -20.97 -29.78 21.26
CA TRP A 592 -22.03 -29.25 22.14
C TRP A 592 -23.42 -29.58 21.63
N ARG A 593 -23.65 -29.39 20.33
CA ARG A 593 -24.95 -29.67 19.69
C ARG A 593 -25.25 -31.17 19.55
N SER A 594 -24.24 -32.03 19.71
CA SER A 594 -24.35 -33.49 19.49
C SER A 594 -24.75 -34.30 20.74
N SER A 595 -25.31 -33.64 21.77
CA SER A 595 -25.82 -34.24 23.02
C SER A 595 -24.80 -34.88 23.97
N SER A 596 -23.49 -34.74 23.72
CA SER A 596 -22.42 -35.16 24.64
C SER A 596 -21.41 -34.03 24.94
N PRO A 597 -21.67 -33.16 25.93
CA PRO A 597 -20.74 -32.06 26.29
C PRO A 597 -19.37 -32.54 26.81
N THR A 598 -19.27 -33.80 27.26
CA THR A 598 -18.05 -34.37 27.84
C THR A 598 -16.92 -34.56 26.83
N ILE A 599 -17.23 -34.90 25.58
CA ILE A 599 -16.22 -35.06 24.50
C ILE A 599 -15.61 -33.73 24.05
N ALA A 600 -16.25 -32.63 24.40
CA ALA A 600 -15.85 -31.31 23.98
C ALA A 600 -14.87 -30.65 24.98
N MET A 601 -14.85 -31.12 26.24
CA MET A 601 -13.92 -30.67 27.27
C MET A 601 -12.43 -30.84 26.91
N PRO A 602 -11.96 -32.02 26.41
CA PRO A 602 -10.56 -32.17 26.02
C PRO A 602 -10.13 -31.22 24.91
N VAL A 603 -11.02 -30.96 23.95
CA VAL A 603 -10.78 -30.05 22.81
C VAL A 603 -10.63 -28.61 23.31
N LEU A 604 -11.52 -28.16 24.21
CA LEU A 604 -11.42 -26.82 24.79
C LEU A 604 -10.17 -26.65 25.67
N LEU A 605 -9.81 -27.66 26.48
CA LEU A 605 -8.61 -27.59 27.31
C LEU A 605 -7.35 -27.53 26.44
N GLN A 606 -7.30 -28.27 25.33
CA GLN A 606 -6.23 -28.19 24.34
C GLN A 606 -6.18 -26.80 23.69
N ALA A 607 -7.32 -26.27 23.24
CA ALA A 607 -7.42 -24.95 22.64
C ALA A 607 -7.00 -23.83 23.62
N LEU A 608 -7.33 -23.97 24.91
CA LEU A 608 -6.95 -23.02 25.94
C LEU A 608 -5.45 -23.05 26.25
N ALA A 609 -4.86 -24.25 26.32
CA ALA A 609 -3.43 -24.40 26.55
C ALA A 609 -2.62 -23.74 25.41
N LEU A 610 -3.01 -24.01 24.16
CA LEU A 610 -2.40 -23.40 22.99
C LEU A 610 -2.63 -21.88 22.95
N SER A 611 -3.85 -21.40 23.18
CA SER A 611 -4.11 -19.95 23.12
C SER A 611 -3.35 -19.16 24.20
N LYS A 612 -3.16 -19.74 25.40
CA LYS A 612 -2.33 -19.14 26.47
C LYS A 612 -0.84 -19.15 26.15
N GLU A 613 -0.33 -20.24 25.57
CA GLU A 613 1.08 -20.33 25.15
C GLU A 613 1.41 -19.25 24.11
N TYR A 614 0.54 -19.09 23.12
CA TYR A 614 0.71 -18.15 22.00
C TYR A 614 0.15 -16.74 22.27
N ARG A 615 -0.50 -16.52 23.43
CA ARG A 615 -1.07 -15.23 23.86
C ARG A 615 -2.13 -14.65 22.93
N LEU A 616 -2.89 -15.52 22.27
CA LEU A 616 -3.99 -15.13 21.38
C LEU A 616 -5.25 -14.83 22.22
N GLN A 617 -5.37 -13.58 22.68
CA GLN A 617 -6.35 -13.21 23.69
C GLN A 617 -7.81 -13.40 23.23
N TYR A 618 -8.15 -13.10 21.97
CA TYR A 618 -9.51 -13.30 21.44
C TYR A 618 -9.95 -14.75 21.56
N LEU A 619 -9.13 -15.66 21.05
CA LEU A 619 -9.41 -17.10 21.07
C LEU A 619 -9.34 -17.67 22.49
N ALA A 620 -8.44 -17.16 23.34
CA ALA A 620 -8.37 -17.55 24.74
C ALA A 620 -9.67 -17.18 25.48
N SER A 621 -10.16 -15.96 25.28
CA SER A 621 -11.42 -15.48 25.84
C SER A 621 -12.61 -16.31 25.37
N GLU A 622 -12.73 -16.58 24.06
CA GLU A 622 -13.78 -17.43 23.51
C GLU A 622 -13.72 -18.87 24.06
N THR A 623 -12.51 -19.43 24.21
CA THR A 623 -12.34 -20.75 24.81
C THR A 623 -12.76 -20.76 26.29
N VAL A 624 -12.45 -19.70 27.04
CA VAL A 624 -12.85 -19.57 28.45
C VAL A 624 -14.35 -19.44 28.59
N LEU A 625 -15.02 -18.67 27.71
CA LEU A 625 -16.48 -18.63 27.66
C LEU A 625 -17.02 -20.05 27.49
N ASN A 626 -16.57 -20.77 26.46
CA ASN A 626 -17.02 -22.13 26.16
C ASN A 626 -16.75 -23.11 27.33
N LEU A 627 -15.63 -22.97 28.05
CA LEU A 627 -15.32 -23.77 29.25
C LEU A 627 -16.23 -23.43 30.43
N ALA A 628 -16.50 -22.15 30.69
CA ALA A 628 -17.42 -21.73 31.75
C ALA A 628 -18.84 -22.23 31.45
N PHE A 629 -19.26 -22.20 30.18
CA PHE A 629 -20.52 -22.79 29.76
C PHE A 629 -20.56 -24.30 29.96
N ALA A 630 -19.48 -25.02 29.64
CA ALA A 630 -19.36 -26.44 29.90
C ALA A 630 -19.51 -26.78 31.39
N GLN A 631 -18.84 -26.03 32.26
CA GLN A 631 -18.92 -26.17 33.72
C GLN A 631 -20.33 -25.89 34.26
N LEU A 632 -21.01 -24.88 33.70
CA LEU A 632 -22.42 -24.59 34.02
C LEU A 632 -23.33 -25.80 33.69
N ILE A 633 -23.18 -26.38 32.50
CA ILE A 633 -23.98 -27.54 32.07
C ILE A 633 -23.64 -28.81 32.87
N LEU A 634 -22.38 -28.97 33.29
CA LEU A 634 -21.95 -30.07 34.17
C LEU A 634 -22.43 -29.92 35.63
N GLY A 635 -23.09 -28.80 35.97
CA GLY A 635 -23.71 -28.58 37.29
C GLY A 635 -22.79 -27.98 38.34
N ILE A 636 -21.69 -27.32 37.95
CA ILE A 636 -20.74 -26.63 38.85
C ILE A 636 -20.69 -25.11 38.57
N PRO A 637 -21.78 -24.37 38.83
CA PRO A 637 -21.91 -22.95 38.45
C PRO A 637 -20.98 -22.01 39.22
N GLU A 638 -20.63 -22.30 40.47
CA GLU A 638 -19.76 -21.44 41.29
C GLU A 638 -18.33 -21.39 40.72
N GLN A 639 -17.83 -22.53 40.25
CA GLN A 639 -16.52 -22.63 39.62
C GLN A 639 -16.51 -21.92 38.26
N ALA A 640 -17.59 -22.07 37.48
CA ALA A 640 -17.77 -21.37 36.20
C ALA A 640 -17.76 -19.85 36.39
N LEU A 641 -18.47 -19.36 37.40
CA LEU A 641 -18.56 -17.93 37.72
C LEU A 641 -17.19 -17.38 38.18
N THR A 642 -16.45 -18.13 39.00
CA THR A 642 -15.10 -17.75 39.43
C THR A 642 -14.12 -17.69 38.24
N LEU A 643 -14.17 -18.68 37.34
CA LEU A 643 -13.37 -18.69 36.12
C LEU A 643 -13.69 -17.47 35.24
N LEU A 644 -14.97 -17.14 35.12
CA LEU A 644 -15.43 -16.04 34.28
C LEU A 644 -14.99 -14.68 34.84
N HIS A 645 -15.07 -14.46 36.16
CA HIS A 645 -14.56 -13.24 36.79
C HIS A 645 -13.07 -13.00 36.53
N MET A 646 -12.25 -14.06 36.42
CA MET A 646 -10.82 -13.94 36.12
C MET A 646 -10.52 -13.57 34.65
N ALA A 647 -11.47 -13.73 33.74
CA ALA A 647 -11.24 -13.65 32.30
C ALA A 647 -12.23 -12.73 31.56
N ILE A 648 -13.11 -12.02 32.29
CA ILE A 648 -14.13 -11.15 31.71
C ILE A 648 -13.56 -9.80 31.22
N GLU A 649 -12.56 -9.25 31.91
CA GLU A 649 -12.01 -7.93 31.61
C GLU A 649 -11.45 -7.82 30.17
N PRO A 650 -10.67 -8.79 29.65
CA PRO A 650 -10.19 -8.73 28.27
C PRO A 650 -11.32 -8.71 27.23
N ILE A 651 -12.45 -9.36 27.53
CA ILE A 651 -13.62 -9.40 26.65
C ILE A 651 -14.28 -8.03 26.63
N LEU A 652 -14.56 -7.45 27.81
CA LEU A 652 -15.23 -6.16 27.95
C LEU A 652 -14.39 -5.00 27.41
N ALA A 653 -13.07 -5.06 27.57
CA ALA A 653 -12.16 -4.07 27.01
C ALA A 653 -12.08 -4.18 25.48
N ASP A 654 -11.45 -5.25 24.98
CA ASP A 654 -10.97 -5.29 23.60
C ASP A 654 -11.73 -6.25 22.66
N GLY A 655 -12.67 -7.05 23.18
CA GLY A 655 -13.41 -8.06 22.42
C GLY A 655 -14.48 -7.53 21.44
N ALA A 656 -15.01 -8.41 20.60
CA ALA A 656 -16.16 -8.11 19.76
C ALA A 656 -17.40 -7.88 20.62
N ILE A 657 -18.27 -6.95 20.22
CA ILE A 657 -19.46 -6.59 21.00
C ILE A 657 -20.43 -7.75 21.18
N LEU A 658 -20.48 -8.65 20.20
CA LEU A 658 -21.27 -9.88 20.28
C LEU A 658 -20.78 -10.76 21.43
N ASP A 659 -19.47 -10.91 21.58
CA ASP A 659 -18.85 -11.72 22.63
C ASP A 659 -18.93 -11.02 23.99
N LYS A 660 -18.87 -9.67 24.04
CA LYS A 660 -19.20 -8.90 25.25
C LYS A 660 -20.62 -9.20 25.73
N GLY A 661 -21.59 -9.23 24.82
CA GLY A 661 -22.96 -9.61 25.12
C GLY A 661 -23.09 -11.06 25.59
N ARG A 662 -22.44 -12.01 24.92
CA ARG A 662 -22.40 -13.44 25.30
C ARG A 662 -21.80 -13.63 26.68
N ALA A 663 -20.71 -12.93 26.98
CA ALA A 663 -20.03 -13.04 28.26
C ALA A 663 -20.91 -12.56 29.41
N MET A 664 -21.54 -11.38 29.30
CA MET A 664 -22.49 -10.90 30.32
C MET A 664 -23.72 -11.81 30.44
N PHE A 665 -24.20 -12.36 29.34
CA PHE A 665 -25.30 -13.32 29.37
C PHE A 665 -24.91 -14.61 30.11
N LEU A 666 -23.69 -15.11 29.90
CA LEU A 666 -23.16 -16.27 30.59
C LEU A 666 -22.94 -15.99 32.09
N VAL A 667 -22.43 -14.82 32.45
CA VAL A 667 -22.33 -14.39 33.86
C VAL A 667 -23.71 -14.45 34.53
N ALA A 668 -24.74 -13.89 33.89
CA ALA A 668 -26.10 -13.94 34.42
C ALA A 668 -26.63 -15.37 34.55
N LYS A 669 -26.39 -16.24 33.55
CA LYS A 669 -26.77 -17.67 33.61
C LYS A 669 -26.09 -18.39 34.79
N CYS A 670 -24.80 -18.15 35.02
CA CYS A 670 -24.07 -18.74 36.14
C CYS A 670 -24.57 -18.22 37.49
N GLN A 671 -24.85 -16.92 37.61
CA GLN A 671 -25.39 -16.30 38.82
C GLN A 671 -26.75 -16.86 39.23
N VAL A 672 -27.68 -17.02 38.28
CA VAL A 672 -29.00 -17.59 38.60
C VAL A 672 -28.91 -19.07 38.97
N ALA A 673 -27.96 -19.80 38.39
CA ALA A 673 -27.73 -21.22 38.68
C ALA A 673 -27.09 -21.41 40.07
N SER A 674 -26.09 -20.61 40.44
CA SER A 674 -25.50 -20.63 41.78
C SER A 674 -26.49 -20.14 42.85
N ALA A 675 -27.36 -19.18 42.52
CA ALA A 675 -28.40 -18.70 43.43
C ALA A 675 -29.49 -19.75 43.76
N ALA A 676 -29.52 -20.90 43.08
CA ALA A 676 -30.45 -21.97 43.37
C ALA A 676 -30.25 -22.56 44.78
N SER A 677 -29.02 -22.52 45.31
CA SER A 677 -28.63 -23.08 46.60
C SER A 677 -28.70 -22.08 47.78
N TYR A 678 -29.01 -20.80 47.52
CA TYR A 678 -29.00 -19.74 48.54
C TYR A 678 -30.33 -19.58 49.28
N ASP A 679 -30.24 -19.00 50.50
CA ASP A 679 -31.39 -18.59 51.29
C ASP A 679 -32.25 -17.55 50.53
N PRO A 680 -33.58 -17.48 50.75
CA PRO A 680 -34.48 -16.59 50.03
C PRO A 680 -34.05 -15.10 49.91
N PRO A 681 -33.54 -14.43 50.96
CA PRO A 681 -33.11 -13.03 50.84
C PRO A 681 -31.83 -12.87 49.99
N LYS A 682 -30.84 -13.74 50.18
CA LYS A 682 -29.59 -13.74 49.39
C LYS A 682 -29.82 -14.16 47.94
N LYS A 683 -30.78 -15.07 47.73
CA LYS A 683 -31.24 -15.48 46.41
C LYS A 683 -31.88 -14.31 45.66
N ALA A 684 -32.74 -13.53 46.31
CA ALA A 684 -33.34 -12.35 45.69
C ALA A 684 -32.28 -11.32 45.29
N GLU A 685 -31.32 -11.02 46.17
CA GLU A 685 -30.20 -10.11 45.90
C GLU A 685 -29.36 -10.57 44.68
N ALA A 686 -28.96 -11.84 44.64
CA ALA A 686 -28.20 -12.40 43.52
C ALA A 686 -28.99 -12.39 42.20
N LEU A 687 -30.31 -12.58 42.25
CA LEU A 687 -31.19 -12.52 41.08
C LEU A 687 -31.38 -11.09 40.57
N GLU A 688 -31.35 -10.07 41.42
CA GLU A 688 -31.37 -8.66 41.00
C GLU A 688 -30.07 -8.27 40.26
N ALA A 689 -28.91 -8.70 40.77
CA ALA A 689 -27.64 -8.50 40.06
C ALA A 689 -27.62 -9.18 38.67
N ALA A 690 -28.26 -10.35 38.54
CA ALA A 690 -28.41 -11.02 37.25
C ALA A 690 -29.26 -10.21 36.27
N ILE A 691 -30.25 -9.43 36.73
CA ILE A 691 -31.06 -8.56 35.86
C ILE A 691 -30.23 -7.43 35.26
N GLU A 692 -29.32 -6.84 36.03
CA GLU A 692 -28.40 -5.80 35.55
C GLU A 692 -27.51 -6.35 34.42
N ASN A 693 -26.91 -7.52 34.65
CA ASN A 693 -26.09 -8.21 33.64
C ASN A 693 -26.89 -8.57 32.38
N LEU A 694 -28.16 -9.00 32.52
CA LEU A 694 -29.04 -9.26 31.37
C LEU A 694 -29.39 -7.98 30.60
N ASN A 695 -29.58 -6.86 31.29
CA ASN A 695 -29.83 -5.58 30.65
C ASN A 695 -28.60 -5.10 29.87
N GLU A 696 -27.39 -5.27 30.41
CA GLU A 696 -26.16 -4.98 29.69
C GLU A 696 -25.98 -5.89 28.47
N ALA A 697 -26.18 -7.20 28.62
CA ALA A 697 -26.13 -8.15 27.51
C ALA A 697 -27.13 -7.78 26.40
N LYS A 698 -28.36 -7.40 26.77
CA LYS A 698 -29.37 -6.90 25.84
C LYS A 698 -28.92 -5.63 25.11
N ASN A 699 -28.29 -4.69 25.81
CA ASN A 699 -27.76 -3.46 25.20
C ASN A 699 -26.64 -3.77 24.20
N TYR A 700 -25.74 -4.71 24.51
CA TYR A 700 -24.70 -5.15 23.58
C TYR A 700 -25.29 -5.86 22.36
N PHE A 701 -26.24 -6.78 22.54
CA PHE A 701 -26.90 -7.44 21.41
C PHE A 701 -27.73 -6.50 20.55
N ALA A 702 -28.35 -5.48 21.15
CA ALA A 702 -29.07 -4.43 20.42
C ALA A 702 -28.14 -3.56 19.58
N LYS A 703 -26.93 -3.24 20.08
CA LYS A 703 -25.93 -2.47 19.30
C LYS A 703 -25.44 -3.20 18.05
N VAL A 704 -25.41 -4.53 18.06
CA VAL A 704 -25.03 -5.36 16.90
C VAL A 704 -26.24 -5.87 16.10
N ASP A 705 -27.46 -5.50 16.51
CA ASP A 705 -28.75 -5.93 15.93
C ASP A 705 -28.91 -7.47 15.79
N CYS A 706 -28.36 -8.25 16.73
CA CYS A 706 -28.51 -9.70 16.72
C CYS A 706 -29.83 -10.12 17.39
N LYS A 707 -30.92 -10.10 16.62
CA LYS A 707 -32.29 -10.34 17.10
C LYS A 707 -32.51 -11.69 17.76
N GLU A 708 -31.85 -12.75 17.27
CA GLU A 708 -31.97 -14.10 17.85
C GLU A 708 -31.51 -14.14 19.31
N ARG A 709 -30.40 -13.48 19.61
CA ARG A 709 -29.84 -13.42 20.98
C ARG A 709 -30.62 -12.47 21.86
N ILE A 710 -31.18 -11.39 21.29
CA ILE A 710 -32.11 -10.51 22.01
C ILE A 710 -33.36 -11.28 22.44
N ARG A 711 -33.93 -12.13 21.57
CA ARG A 711 -35.06 -12.99 21.92
C ARG A 711 -34.74 -13.88 23.12
N ASP A 712 -33.55 -14.48 23.13
CA ASP A 712 -33.13 -15.40 24.18
C ASP A 712 -32.87 -14.68 25.51
N VAL A 713 -32.30 -13.46 25.48
CA VAL A 713 -32.07 -12.66 26.70
C VAL A 713 -33.40 -12.17 27.31
N VAL A 714 -34.35 -11.68 26.49
CA VAL A 714 -35.66 -11.22 27.00
C VAL A 714 -36.52 -12.38 27.49
N TYR A 715 -36.37 -13.57 26.91
CA TYR A 715 -36.98 -14.80 27.43
C TYR A 715 -36.49 -15.12 28.83
N PHE A 716 -35.18 -15.10 29.03
CA PHE A 716 -34.56 -15.37 30.32
C PHE A 716 -34.97 -14.31 31.37
N GLN A 717 -34.95 -13.04 30.97
CA GLN A 717 -35.37 -11.91 31.80
C GLN A 717 -36.85 -11.98 32.20
N ALA A 718 -37.76 -12.34 31.27
CA ALA A 718 -39.18 -12.52 31.58
C ALA A 718 -39.42 -13.64 32.60
N ARG A 719 -38.72 -14.77 32.45
CA ARG A 719 -38.82 -15.89 33.39
C ARG A 719 -38.28 -15.50 34.77
N LEU A 720 -37.18 -14.76 34.82
CA LEU A 720 -36.59 -14.28 36.08
C LEU A 720 -37.52 -13.28 36.79
N TYR A 721 -38.09 -12.31 36.07
CA TYR A 721 -39.09 -11.38 36.65
C TYR A 721 -40.35 -12.09 37.13
N HIS A 722 -40.77 -13.17 36.47
CA HIS A 722 -41.87 -14.00 36.96
C HIS A 722 -41.52 -14.65 38.31
N THR A 723 -40.31 -15.21 38.44
CA THR A 723 -39.81 -15.79 39.70
C THR A 723 -39.72 -14.77 40.84
N LEU A 724 -39.37 -13.52 40.53
CA LEU A 724 -39.33 -12.41 41.50
C LEU A 724 -40.70 -11.76 41.78
N GLY A 725 -41.77 -12.18 41.10
CA GLY A 725 -43.11 -11.60 41.26
C GLY A 725 -43.31 -10.21 40.63
N LYS A 726 -42.34 -9.68 39.89
CA LYS A 726 -42.38 -8.37 39.22
C LYS A 726 -43.20 -8.42 37.92
N THR A 727 -44.53 -8.46 38.07
CA THR A 727 -45.46 -8.71 36.95
C THR A 727 -45.43 -7.64 35.85
N GLN A 728 -45.22 -6.36 36.20
CA GLN A 728 -45.16 -5.27 35.23
C GLN A 728 -43.98 -5.42 34.26
N GLU A 729 -42.76 -5.62 34.79
CA GLU A 729 -41.55 -5.82 33.98
C GLU A 729 -41.59 -7.14 33.20
N ARG A 730 -42.13 -8.21 33.81
CA ARG A 730 -42.36 -9.48 33.11
C ARG A 730 -43.20 -9.28 31.85
N ASN A 731 -44.32 -8.56 31.96
CA ASN A 731 -45.22 -8.33 30.82
C ASN A 731 -44.51 -7.56 29.70
N ARG A 732 -43.67 -6.57 30.04
CA ARG A 732 -42.87 -5.82 29.07
C ARG A 732 -41.90 -6.75 28.30
N CYS A 733 -41.14 -7.59 29.00
CA CYS A 733 -40.26 -8.56 28.36
C CYS A 733 -41.02 -9.59 27.52
N ALA A 734 -42.20 -10.03 27.96
CA ALA A 734 -43.05 -10.96 27.21
C ALA A 734 -43.61 -10.33 25.92
N MET A 735 -43.93 -9.03 25.93
CA MET A 735 -44.32 -8.31 24.71
C MET A 735 -43.17 -8.27 23.70
N LEU A 736 -41.95 -7.96 24.15
CA LEU A 736 -40.76 -7.95 23.30
C LEU A 736 -40.44 -9.35 22.74
N PHE A 737 -40.56 -10.39 23.57
CA PHE A 737 -40.41 -11.77 23.12
C PHE A 737 -41.43 -12.11 22.04
N ARG A 738 -42.70 -11.71 22.20
CA ARG A 738 -43.75 -11.97 21.21
C ARG A 738 -43.45 -11.30 19.87
N GLN A 739 -42.98 -10.05 19.88
CA GLN A 739 -42.60 -9.32 18.66
C GLN A 739 -41.45 -10.05 17.93
N LEU A 740 -40.37 -10.37 18.64
CA LEU A 740 -39.18 -10.99 18.04
C LEU A 740 -39.39 -12.46 17.64
N HIS A 741 -40.16 -13.22 18.42
CA HIS A 741 -40.33 -14.66 18.18
C HIS A 741 -41.17 -14.96 16.93
N GLN A 742 -42.11 -14.07 16.56
CA GLN A 742 -42.92 -14.24 15.35
C GLN A 742 -42.12 -14.02 14.05
N GLU A 743 -41.09 -13.18 14.10
CA GLU A 743 -40.24 -12.85 12.95
C GLU A 743 -39.15 -13.91 12.68
N LEU A 744 -38.77 -14.68 13.71
CA LEU A 744 -37.60 -15.56 13.67
C LEU A 744 -38.01 -17.04 13.51
N PRO A 745 -37.32 -17.82 12.67
CA PRO A 745 -37.55 -19.25 12.57
C PRO A 745 -37.13 -20.01 13.85
N SER A 746 -37.65 -21.23 14.00
CA SER A 746 -37.26 -22.13 15.08
C SER A 746 -36.00 -22.91 14.71
N HIS A 747 -34.95 -22.78 15.53
CA HIS A 747 -33.67 -23.48 15.38
C HIS A 747 -33.46 -24.57 16.46
N GLY A 748 -34.54 -25.25 16.86
CA GLY A 748 -34.48 -26.25 17.93
C GLY A 748 -34.40 -25.59 19.31
N VAL A 749 -33.36 -25.88 20.10
CA VAL A 749 -33.17 -25.35 21.46
C VAL A 749 -31.93 -24.43 21.53
N PRO A 750 -32.02 -23.19 21.01
CA PRO A 750 -30.84 -22.31 20.89
C PRO A 750 -30.28 -21.88 22.25
N LEU A 751 -31.13 -21.73 23.27
CA LEU A 751 -30.72 -21.25 24.60
C LEU A 751 -29.77 -22.19 25.36
N ILE A 752 -29.88 -23.51 25.12
CA ILE A 752 -29.08 -24.57 25.77
C ILE A 752 -27.91 -24.99 24.88
N ASN A 753 -28.06 -24.90 23.55
CA ASN A 753 -27.04 -25.34 22.60
C ASN A 753 -26.08 -24.22 22.17
N HIS A 754 -26.37 -22.97 22.53
CA HIS A 754 -25.49 -21.83 22.31
C HIS A 754 -25.11 -21.14 23.61
N LEU A 755 -23.88 -20.63 23.58
CA LEU A 755 -23.35 -19.64 24.50
C LEU A 755 -23.96 -18.28 24.22
#